data_AF-A0A1Y1JLT3-F1
#
_entry.id   AF-A0A1Y1JLT3-F1
#
_cell.length_a   1.000
_cell.length_b   1.000
_cell.length_c   1.000
_cell.angle_alpha   90.00
_cell.angle_beta   90.00
_cell.angle_gamma   90.00
#
_symmetry.space_group_name_H-M   'P 1'
#
loop_
_entity.id
_entity.type
_entity.pdbx_description
1 polymer ?
#
loop_
_entity_poly.entity_id
_entity_poly.type
_entity_poly.pdbx_seq_one_letter_code
_entity_poly.pdbx_strand_id
1 'polypeptide(L)'
;MDEFLSTSKERRIENRRNRIRNKLNKHEESEHGKEKETICKDQVGENTLDQLVNKHQDKYVHTFEYKNEEYNANYNSLKDEIIQNLDEKKKDFLDEISIQIRKDEQPFLENIKKYVIGLNDNNFVLALDEKEEKLTEQIEDIYQSEFQNNIADVKGLAIKEKESYKKKIEKYFSLLKYKDEKIKKVCEINSKNVLSFIELMRNQMEGYKIYLEDILNRTRDELNSKRKNLINNNKKILEDFIRMRNLNSTTFLDELENQKKLNHKIRENQEQNHLNLKVKNELLESNLNANMEHIQDINHVIMEREKKIYSNKLIQEKNKYNLKMINFYKLEINKLREALLSVKTYYYNYKIKSKKSISELINQYERIKFQFIELQKRQKSYEQNFQKKYAKAWELQKREANKYIEKLINANQIIHEQIFLKEFCKANYKHFMEEKYNVNSTSLKEDSKTQDAENTKKVTLYQIEQVKKLLLQECSFLVDADTEGEGNKMEKIFNYIGVHTQEDLELLTRLFYIDNQQENDEEDLAHNSEYTLDIIFKYYQEKEKENMYKISQKKQKYKNRLNISLKLIIERKKQEKEYWNNLTNITPHDTIELWKIFLIYIEKYYHLLKERATIIQNIFSEEKLMKVNLNKINRMNESLSKL
;
A
#
# COMPACT_ATOMS: atom_id res chain seq x y z
N MET A 1 45.52 -39.72 9.52
CA MET A 1 46.77 -39.46 10.26
C MET A 1 47.41 -38.26 9.60
N ASP A 2 47.60 -37.09 10.18
CA ASP A 2 47.37 -36.56 11.53
C ASP A 2 47.32 -35.03 11.39
N GLU A 3 46.19 -34.37 11.68
CA GLU A 3 46.18 -32.93 11.99
C GLU A 3 44.87 -32.44 12.65
N PHE A 4 44.10 -33.37 13.22
CA PHE A 4 42.98 -33.04 14.11
C PHE A 4 43.40 -33.38 15.53
N LEU A 5 43.89 -32.39 16.32
CA LEU A 5 43.77 -32.30 17.80
C LEU A 5 44.79 -31.29 18.39
N SER A 6 44.45 -29.99 18.44
CA SER A 6 45.00 -29.07 19.47
C SER A 6 44.32 -27.69 19.54
N THR A 7 42.98 -27.60 19.46
CA THR A 7 42.33 -26.35 19.92
C THR A 7 42.16 -26.40 21.44
N SER A 8 43.07 -25.72 22.14
CA SER A 8 43.10 -25.60 23.60
C SER A 8 41.72 -25.30 24.19
N LYS A 9 41.41 -25.97 25.31
CA LYS A 9 40.16 -25.85 26.10
C LYS A 9 39.84 -24.38 26.42
N GLU A 10 40.86 -23.56 26.59
CA GLU A 10 40.77 -22.11 26.83
C GLU A 10 40.16 -21.34 25.66
N ARG A 11 40.54 -21.66 24.42
CA ARG A 11 40.03 -20.97 23.22
C ARG A 11 38.54 -21.23 23.00
N ARG A 12 38.06 -22.41 23.41
CA ARG A 12 36.62 -22.75 23.41
C ARG A 12 35.84 -22.01 24.50
N ILE A 13 36.45 -21.80 25.67
CA ILE A 13 35.86 -21.04 26.78
C ILE A 13 35.80 -19.54 26.43
N GLU A 14 36.84 -19.00 25.82
CA GLU A 14 36.92 -17.60 25.36
C GLU A 14 35.82 -17.30 24.32
N ASN A 15 35.68 -18.18 23.32
CA ASN A 15 34.62 -18.07 22.31
C ASN A 15 33.21 -18.17 22.92
N ARG A 16 33.04 -18.93 24.02
CA ARG A 16 31.76 -19.03 24.73
C ARG A 16 31.50 -17.80 25.61
N ARG A 17 32.52 -17.24 26.26
CA ARG A 17 32.43 -15.98 27.02
C ARG A 17 32.08 -14.80 26.13
N ASN A 18 32.69 -14.70 24.95
CA ASN A 18 32.39 -13.63 23.99
C ASN A 18 30.96 -13.73 23.43
N ARG A 19 30.42 -14.94 23.25
CA ARG A 19 29.00 -15.13 22.87
C ARG A 19 28.02 -14.77 23.99
N ILE A 20 28.38 -15.00 25.25
CA ILE A 20 27.54 -14.64 26.41
C ILE A 20 27.56 -13.13 26.65
N ARG A 21 28.73 -12.49 26.53
CA ARG A 21 28.88 -11.03 26.67
C ARG A 21 28.09 -10.27 25.58
N ASN A 22 28.09 -10.78 24.34
CA ASN A 22 27.26 -10.23 23.25
C ASN A 22 25.74 -10.44 23.43
N LYS A 23 25.31 -11.38 24.27
CA LYS A 23 23.89 -11.58 24.61
C LYS A 23 23.42 -10.72 25.79
N LEU A 24 24.32 -10.41 26.72
CA LEU A 24 24.04 -9.52 27.86
C LEU A 24 23.93 -8.06 27.42
N ASN A 25 24.85 -7.58 26.58
CA ASN A 25 24.82 -6.20 26.08
C ASN A 25 23.60 -5.90 25.19
N LYS A 26 22.99 -6.93 24.58
CA LYS A 26 21.73 -6.79 23.83
C LYS A 26 20.48 -6.67 24.71
N HIS A 27 20.59 -7.01 26.00
CA HIS A 27 19.47 -6.96 26.95
C HIS A 27 19.41 -5.62 27.70
N GLU A 28 20.54 -4.91 27.86
CA GLU A 28 20.59 -3.61 28.53
C GLU A 28 20.06 -2.45 27.65
N GLU A 29 20.09 -2.58 26.32
CA GLU A 29 19.56 -1.56 25.41
C GLU A 29 18.01 -1.48 25.35
N SER A 30 17.26 -2.41 25.96
CA SER A 30 15.78 -2.40 25.92
C SER A 30 15.08 -1.89 27.19
N GLU A 31 15.81 -1.53 28.26
CA GLU A 31 15.20 -1.13 29.53
C GLU A 31 15.30 0.37 29.88
N HIS A 32 15.99 1.20 29.09
CA HIS A 32 16.03 2.66 29.29
C HIS A 32 14.93 3.43 28.55
N GLY A 33 13.67 3.05 28.80
CA GLY A 33 12.54 3.75 28.20
C GLY A 33 11.24 3.55 28.96
N LYS A 34 11.18 4.02 30.21
CA LYS A 34 9.99 4.53 30.92
C LYS A 34 10.27 4.64 32.43
N GLU A 35 10.81 5.77 32.86
CA GLU A 35 10.60 6.28 34.22
C GLU A 35 10.03 7.69 34.08
N LYS A 36 8.77 7.86 34.50
CA LYS A 36 8.20 9.14 34.87
C LYS A 36 7.67 9.00 36.29
N GLU A 37 8.03 10.00 37.07
CA GLU A 37 7.85 10.15 38.51
C GLU A 37 6.40 9.99 38.97
N THR A 38 6.21 9.41 40.15
CA THR A 38 5.13 9.83 41.04
C THR A 38 5.57 9.64 42.48
N ILE A 39 5.65 10.79 43.15
CA ILE A 39 5.97 10.96 44.56
C ILE A 39 4.78 10.47 45.40
N CYS A 40 5.02 9.67 46.44
CA CYS A 40 4.16 9.69 47.63
C CYS A 40 4.94 9.39 48.91
N LYS A 41 4.61 10.19 49.92
CA LYS A 41 5.17 10.25 51.27
C LYS A 41 4.62 9.12 52.13
N ASP A 42 5.48 8.54 52.95
CA ASP A 42 5.13 7.67 54.06
C ASP A 42 4.47 8.45 55.21
N GLN A 43 3.37 7.92 55.77
CA GLN A 43 3.03 8.04 57.19
C GLN A 43 2.32 6.78 57.71
N VAL A 44 3.05 6.02 58.52
CA VAL A 44 2.74 5.48 59.88
C VAL A 44 1.32 4.96 60.19
N GLY A 45 1.25 3.74 60.76
CA GLY A 45 0.21 3.41 61.75
C GLY A 45 -0.09 1.92 61.94
N GLU A 46 0.60 1.28 62.88
CA GLU A 46 0.30 -0.05 63.43
C GLU A 46 -1.01 -0.11 64.23
N ASN A 47 -1.44 -1.36 64.46
CA ASN A 47 -2.32 -1.90 65.52
C ASN A 47 -3.75 -2.26 65.11
N THR A 48 -4.08 -3.56 65.11
CA THR A 48 -4.68 -4.20 66.30
C THR A 48 -4.86 -5.71 66.08
N LEU A 49 -4.78 -6.41 67.20
CA LEU A 49 -4.71 -7.84 67.40
C LEU A 49 -6.12 -8.45 67.59
N ASP A 50 -6.22 -9.75 67.30
CA ASP A 50 -7.19 -10.75 67.80
C ASP A 50 -8.65 -10.75 67.34
N GLN A 51 -9.04 -11.83 66.65
CA GLN A 51 -10.04 -12.79 67.18
C GLN A 51 -10.18 -14.07 66.29
N LEU A 52 -10.06 -15.23 66.95
CA LEU A 52 -10.85 -16.47 66.77
C LEU A 52 -10.67 -17.27 65.44
N VAL A 53 -9.87 -18.34 65.45
CA VAL A 53 -10.27 -19.75 65.74
C VAL A 53 -11.26 -20.36 64.74
N ASN A 54 -10.71 -21.24 63.90
CA ASN A 54 -11.31 -22.46 63.31
C ASN A 54 -12.84 -22.50 63.11
N LYS A 55 -13.26 -22.41 61.85
CA LYS A 55 -14.10 -23.42 61.16
C LYS A 55 -14.37 -22.99 59.71
N HIS A 56 -14.57 -24.00 58.86
CA HIS A 56 -14.98 -23.95 57.46
C HIS A 56 -13.85 -24.04 56.42
N GLN A 57 -13.46 -25.30 56.15
CA GLN A 57 -13.41 -25.79 54.78
C GLN A 57 -14.64 -25.32 54.02
N ASP A 58 -14.46 -24.42 53.05
CA ASP A 58 -14.91 -24.61 51.67
C ASP A 58 -14.53 -23.41 50.80
N LYS A 59 -14.02 -23.74 49.60
CA LYS A 59 -14.03 -22.93 48.36
C LYS A 59 -13.73 -21.43 48.48
N TYR A 60 -12.50 -21.01 48.14
CA TYR A 60 -12.29 -19.90 47.20
C TYR A 60 -10.96 -20.10 46.45
N VAL A 61 -11.06 -20.62 45.23
CA VAL A 61 -10.05 -20.39 44.20
C VAL A 61 -10.24 -18.93 43.79
N HIS A 62 -9.39 -18.02 44.26
CA HIS A 62 -9.28 -16.71 43.63
C HIS A 62 -8.55 -16.89 42.30
N THR A 63 -9.32 -17.17 41.25
CA THR A 63 -8.96 -16.77 39.90
C THR A 63 -8.90 -15.25 39.89
N PHE A 64 -7.69 -14.68 39.90
CA PHE A 64 -7.46 -13.31 39.50
C PHE A 64 -7.78 -13.20 38.01
N GLU A 65 -9.06 -13.00 37.67
CA GLU A 65 -9.45 -12.48 36.37
C GLU A 65 -9.21 -10.96 36.39
N TYR A 66 -8.22 -10.53 35.62
CA TYR A 66 -8.01 -9.12 35.33
C TYR A 66 -9.16 -8.64 34.43
N LYS A 67 -10.25 -8.14 35.02
CA LYS A 67 -11.31 -7.46 34.27
C LYS A 67 -10.87 -6.03 33.94
N ASN A 68 -10.31 -5.86 32.75
CA ASN A 68 -10.11 -4.56 32.12
C ASN A 68 -11.46 -4.08 31.55
N GLU A 69 -12.34 -3.54 32.40
CA GLU A 69 -13.68 -3.09 31.99
C GLU A 69 -13.63 -1.83 31.08
N GLU A 70 -12.56 -1.03 31.15
CA GLU A 70 -12.45 0.22 30.38
C GLU A 70 -12.07 0.03 28.90
N TYR A 71 -11.36 -1.05 28.54
CA TYR A 71 -10.94 -1.29 27.14
C TYR A 71 -11.99 -2.06 26.31
N ASN A 72 -12.85 -2.85 26.94
CA ASN A 72 -13.88 -3.62 26.24
C ASN A 72 -15.12 -2.78 25.86
N ALA A 73 -15.42 -1.71 26.60
CA ALA A 73 -16.51 -0.80 26.28
C ALA A 73 -16.29 -0.06 24.95
N ASN A 74 -15.04 0.35 24.69
CA ASN A 74 -14.68 1.08 23.47
C ASN A 74 -14.77 0.19 22.21
N TYR A 75 -14.40 -1.09 22.32
CA TYR A 75 -14.47 -2.02 21.18
C TYR A 75 -15.92 -2.41 20.84
N ASN A 76 -16.77 -2.58 21.85
CA ASN A 76 -18.19 -2.86 21.64
C ASN A 76 -18.93 -1.63 21.09
N SER A 77 -18.64 -0.43 21.62
CA SER A 77 -19.19 0.82 21.09
C SER A 77 -18.79 1.05 19.62
N LEU A 78 -17.52 0.82 19.28
CA LEU A 78 -17.04 0.97 17.90
C LEU A 78 -17.65 -0.10 16.96
N LYS A 79 -17.84 -1.33 17.46
CA LYS A 79 -18.50 -2.40 16.71
C LYS A 79 -19.97 -2.07 16.45
N ASP A 80 -20.68 -1.54 17.43
CA ASP A 80 -22.08 -1.15 17.30
C ASP A 80 -22.23 0.06 16.37
N GLU A 81 -21.30 1.01 16.41
CA GLU A 81 -21.26 2.16 15.48
C GLU A 81 -20.94 1.74 14.03
N ILE A 82 -20.08 0.74 13.84
CA ILE A 82 -19.80 0.15 12.51
C ILE A 82 -21.04 -0.60 11.99
N ILE A 83 -21.73 -1.35 12.84
CA ILE A 83 -22.95 -2.08 12.45
C ILE A 83 -24.06 -1.07 12.07
N GLN A 84 -24.25 -0.02 12.87
CA GLN A 84 -25.24 1.01 12.59
C GLN A 84 -24.97 1.74 11.26
N ASN A 85 -23.71 2.09 10.98
CA ASN A 85 -23.30 2.69 9.70
C ASN A 85 -23.51 1.75 8.49
N LEU A 86 -23.35 0.43 8.69
CA LEU A 86 -23.59 -0.56 7.63
C LEU A 86 -25.08 -0.75 7.37
N ASP A 87 -25.91 -0.74 8.41
CA ASP A 87 -27.37 -0.84 8.27
C ASP A 87 -27.98 0.42 7.66
N GLU A 88 -27.46 1.62 7.97
CA GLU A 88 -27.85 2.87 7.31
C GLU A 88 -27.49 2.85 5.82
N LYS A 89 -26.26 2.46 5.46
CA LYS A 89 -25.86 2.31 4.05
C LYS A 89 -26.67 1.26 3.31
N LYS A 90 -27.05 0.17 3.98
CA LYS A 90 -27.92 -0.85 3.39
C LYS A 90 -29.31 -0.31 3.13
N LYS A 91 -29.84 0.54 4.03
CA LYS A 91 -31.14 1.19 3.87
C LYS A 91 -31.11 2.20 2.71
N ASP A 92 -30.07 3.02 2.63
CA ASP A 92 -29.87 3.95 1.50
C ASP A 92 -29.78 3.21 0.16
N PHE A 93 -29.07 2.07 0.13
CA PHE A 93 -28.95 1.25 -1.08
C PHE A 93 -30.28 0.60 -1.48
N LEU A 94 -31.08 0.15 -0.50
CA LEU A 94 -32.42 -0.40 -0.73
C LEU A 94 -33.41 0.68 -1.20
N ASP A 95 -33.30 1.90 -0.70
CA ASP A 95 -34.09 3.05 -1.15
C ASP A 95 -33.68 3.47 -2.56
N GLU A 96 -32.39 3.48 -2.88
CA GLU A 96 -31.88 3.75 -4.23
C GLU A 96 -32.35 2.69 -5.24
N ILE A 97 -32.30 1.40 -4.88
CA ILE A 97 -32.87 0.31 -5.69
C ILE A 97 -34.38 0.48 -5.83
N SER A 98 -35.11 0.83 -4.77
CA SER A 98 -36.57 1.01 -4.82
C SER A 98 -36.98 2.23 -5.66
N ILE A 99 -36.16 3.27 -5.71
CA ILE A 99 -36.35 4.41 -6.61
C ILE A 99 -36.07 4.01 -8.06
N GLN A 100 -35.03 3.20 -8.29
CA GLN A 100 -34.68 2.73 -9.62
C GLN A 100 -35.74 1.77 -10.18
N ILE A 101 -36.23 0.83 -9.37
CA ILE A 101 -37.35 -0.06 -9.73
C ILE A 101 -38.60 0.77 -10.06
N ARG A 102 -38.95 1.78 -9.25
CA ARG A 102 -40.10 2.65 -9.55
C ARG A 102 -39.92 3.48 -10.83
N LYS A 103 -38.70 3.95 -11.12
CA LYS A 103 -38.38 4.67 -12.36
C LYS A 103 -38.47 3.78 -13.60
N ASP A 104 -38.16 2.49 -13.47
CA ASP A 104 -38.22 1.52 -14.56
C ASP A 104 -39.65 0.92 -14.72
N GLU A 105 -40.41 0.80 -13.62
CA GLU A 105 -41.80 0.31 -13.62
C GLU A 105 -42.80 1.33 -14.19
N GLN A 106 -42.64 2.64 -13.96
CA GLN A 106 -43.54 3.65 -14.52
C GLN A 106 -43.63 3.64 -16.06
N PRO A 107 -42.53 3.66 -16.82
CA PRO A 107 -42.59 3.57 -18.27
C PRO A 107 -43.03 2.19 -18.76
N PHE A 108 -42.77 1.12 -17.99
CA PHE A 108 -43.26 -0.22 -18.31
C PHE A 108 -44.80 -0.32 -18.16
N LEU A 109 -45.35 0.21 -17.06
CA LEU A 109 -46.80 0.28 -16.83
C LEU A 109 -47.52 1.27 -17.77
N GLU A 110 -46.88 2.39 -18.12
CA GLU A 110 -47.39 3.29 -19.17
C GLU A 110 -47.38 2.65 -20.55
N ASN A 111 -46.34 1.88 -20.90
CA ASN A 111 -46.31 1.11 -22.14
C ASN A 111 -47.42 0.06 -22.16
N ILE A 112 -47.63 -0.68 -21.06
CA ILE A 112 -48.76 -1.62 -20.96
C ILE A 112 -50.09 -0.89 -21.11
N LYS A 113 -50.31 0.25 -20.45
CA LYS A 113 -51.53 1.06 -20.64
C LYS A 113 -51.71 1.55 -22.07
N LYS A 114 -50.63 1.92 -22.77
CA LYS A 114 -50.66 2.33 -24.18
C LYS A 114 -51.06 1.19 -25.13
N TYR A 115 -50.71 -0.06 -24.79
CA TYR A 115 -51.14 -1.25 -25.53
C TYR A 115 -52.51 -1.80 -25.08
N VAL A 116 -52.96 -1.51 -23.85
CA VAL A 116 -54.26 -1.95 -23.31
C VAL A 116 -55.42 -1.05 -23.74
N ILE A 117 -55.17 0.21 -24.12
CA ILE A 117 -56.23 1.10 -24.66
C ILE A 117 -56.77 0.61 -26.03
N GLY A 118 -56.15 -0.40 -26.67
CA GLY A 118 -56.68 -1.08 -27.85
C GLY A 118 -57.50 -2.36 -27.59
N LEU A 119 -57.79 -2.71 -26.34
CA LEU A 119 -58.51 -3.96 -25.97
C LEU A 119 -59.66 -3.70 -24.99
N ASN A 120 -60.45 -2.64 -25.23
CA ASN A 120 -61.66 -2.34 -24.47
C ASN A 120 -62.96 -2.47 -25.28
N ASP A 121 -62.94 -3.21 -26.39
CA ASP A 121 -64.12 -3.78 -27.04
C ASP A 121 -64.27 -5.26 -26.66
N ASN A 122 -64.37 -5.54 -25.36
CA ASN A 122 -64.80 -6.84 -24.86
C ASN A 122 -66.33 -6.97 -24.99
N ASN A 123 -66.80 -6.98 -26.24
CA ASN A 123 -68.18 -7.35 -26.60
C ASN A 123 -68.24 -8.31 -27.80
N PHE A 124 -67.15 -8.98 -28.16
CA PHE A 124 -67.12 -9.85 -29.36
C PHE A 124 -66.60 -11.28 -29.16
N VAL A 125 -66.60 -11.83 -27.94
CA VAL A 125 -66.10 -13.20 -27.70
C VAL A 125 -67.05 -14.08 -26.87
N LEU A 126 -68.35 -13.74 -26.75
CA LEU A 126 -69.32 -14.60 -26.05
C LEU A 126 -70.66 -14.81 -26.77
N ALA A 127 -70.71 -14.69 -28.11
CA ALA A 127 -71.97 -14.94 -28.84
C ALA A 127 -71.81 -15.31 -30.32
N LEU A 128 -70.98 -16.30 -30.67
CA LEU A 128 -70.91 -16.79 -32.06
C LEU A 128 -70.77 -18.32 -32.22
N ASP A 129 -71.10 -19.12 -31.19
CA ASP A 129 -71.04 -20.59 -31.30
C ASP A 129 -72.36 -21.27 -31.73
N GLU A 130 -73.42 -20.52 -32.05
CA GLU A 130 -74.74 -21.10 -32.41
C GLU A 130 -75.26 -20.75 -33.82
N LYS A 131 -74.46 -20.10 -34.69
CA LYS A 131 -74.91 -19.72 -36.04
C LYS A 131 -74.02 -20.14 -37.21
N GLU A 132 -72.87 -20.76 -36.98
CA GLU A 132 -72.02 -21.26 -38.08
C GLU A 132 -72.50 -22.61 -38.65
N GLU A 133 -73.26 -23.42 -37.91
CA GLU A 133 -73.73 -24.74 -38.38
C GLU A 133 -74.91 -24.71 -39.36
N LYS A 134 -75.53 -23.55 -39.64
CA LYS A 134 -76.69 -23.45 -40.57
C LYS A 134 -76.41 -22.77 -41.90
N LEU A 135 -75.19 -22.31 -42.13
CA LEU A 135 -74.80 -21.67 -43.40
C LEU A 135 -73.73 -22.46 -44.17
N THR A 136 -73.16 -23.50 -43.58
CA THR A 136 -72.15 -24.37 -44.20
C THR A 136 -72.75 -25.43 -45.12
N GLU A 137 -74.00 -25.86 -44.91
CA GLU A 137 -74.65 -26.89 -45.76
C GLU A 137 -75.20 -26.36 -47.10
N GLN A 138 -75.21 -25.05 -47.35
CA GLN A 138 -75.80 -24.47 -48.58
C GLN A 138 -74.77 -23.90 -49.58
N ILE A 139 -73.46 -24.00 -49.30
CA ILE A 139 -72.41 -23.44 -50.17
C ILE A 139 -71.45 -24.54 -50.71
N GLU A 140 -71.63 -25.81 -50.34
CA GLU A 140 -70.75 -26.89 -50.79
C GLU A 140 -70.90 -27.28 -52.26
N ASP A 141 -71.96 -26.87 -52.97
CA ASP A 141 -72.23 -27.37 -54.33
C ASP A 141 -72.17 -26.35 -55.47
N ILE A 142 -71.76 -25.09 -55.25
CA ILE A 142 -71.71 -24.12 -56.36
C ILE A 142 -70.41 -23.30 -56.34
N TYR A 143 -69.50 -23.67 -57.26
CA TYR A 143 -68.18 -23.10 -57.63
C TYR A 143 -66.97 -23.46 -56.75
N GLN A 144 -66.25 -24.51 -57.17
CA GLN A 144 -64.80 -24.62 -56.98
C GLN A 144 -64.12 -23.43 -57.69
N SER A 145 -63.96 -22.33 -56.97
CA SER A 145 -63.39 -21.07 -57.44
C SER A 145 -61.93 -20.94 -57.01
N GLU A 146 -61.08 -20.38 -57.90
CA GLU A 146 -59.67 -20.02 -57.67
C GLU A 146 -59.41 -19.33 -56.32
N PHE A 147 -60.42 -18.69 -55.73
CA PHE A 147 -60.34 -18.06 -54.42
C PHE A 147 -60.11 -19.06 -53.25
N GLN A 148 -60.76 -20.23 -53.26
CA GLN A 148 -60.54 -21.25 -52.22
C GLN A 148 -59.15 -21.89 -52.34
N ASN A 149 -58.67 -22.10 -53.58
CA ASN A 149 -57.30 -22.56 -53.84
C ASN A 149 -56.26 -21.52 -53.40
N ASN A 150 -56.49 -20.23 -53.69
CA ASN A 150 -55.62 -19.15 -53.20
C ASN A 150 -55.60 -19.05 -51.66
N ILE A 151 -56.74 -19.23 -50.97
CA ILE A 151 -56.78 -19.27 -49.50
C ILE A 151 -56.04 -20.49 -48.95
N ALA A 152 -56.16 -21.65 -49.61
CA ALA A 152 -55.42 -22.85 -49.23
C ALA A 152 -53.91 -22.67 -49.43
N ASP A 153 -53.49 -22.01 -50.52
CA ASP A 153 -52.08 -21.69 -50.80
C ASP A 153 -51.52 -20.65 -49.82
N VAL A 154 -52.27 -19.60 -49.50
CA VAL A 154 -51.89 -18.61 -48.48
C VAL A 154 -51.80 -19.25 -47.09
N LYS A 155 -52.74 -20.12 -46.72
CA LYS A 155 -52.64 -20.92 -45.48
C LYS A 155 -51.41 -21.83 -45.51
N GLY A 156 -51.13 -22.47 -46.65
CA GLY A 156 -49.94 -23.31 -46.84
C GLY A 156 -48.63 -22.54 -46.70
N LEU A 157 -48.55 -21.32 -47.23
CA LEU A 157 -47.40 -20.42 -47.08
C LEU A 157 -47.25 -19.93 -45.63
N ALA A 158 -48.33 -19.54 -44.96
CA ALA A 158 -48.31 -19.13 -43.56
C ALA A 158 -47.86 -20.27 -42.62
N ILE A 159 -48.26 -21.51 -42.90
CA ILE A 159 -47.79 -22.70 -42.15
C ILE A 159 -46.29 -22.92 -42.38
N LYS A 160 -45.81 -22.79 -43.62
CA LYS A 160 -44.36 -22.90 -43.94
C LYS A 160 -43.54 -21.80 -43.28
N GLU A 161 -44.04 -20.56 -43.23
CA GLU A 161 -43.39 -19.47 -42.51
C GLU A 161 -43.38 -19.73 -41.00
N LYS A 162 -44.49 -20.18 -40.42
CA LYS A 162 -44.58 -20.57 -39.01
C LYS A 162 -43.57 -21.66 -38.67
N GLU A 163 -43.39 -22.66 -39.53
CA GLU A 163 -42.35 -23.69 -39.36
C GLU A 163 -40.93 -23.13 -39.48
N SER A 164 -40.68 -22.19 -40.40
CA SER A 164 -39.40 -21.51 -40.55
C SER A 164 -39.04 -20.70 -39.30
N TYR A 165 -40.01 -19.96 -38.74
CA TYR A 165 -39.84 -19.25 -37.48
C TYR A 165 -39.65 -20.20 -36.30
N LYS A 166 -40.39 -21.30 -36.23
CA LYS A 166 -40.20 -22.34 -35.21
C LYS A 166 -38.77 -22.91 -35.24
N LYS A 167 -38.25 -23.21 -36.43
CA LYS A 167 -36.85 -23.66 -36.62
C LYS A 167 -35.81 -22.59 -36.23
N LYS A 168 -36.08 -21.31 -36.53
CA LYS A 168 -35.20 -20.20 -36.07
C LYS A 168 -35.21 -20.09 -34.55
N ILE A 169 -36.38 -20.16 -33.93
CA ILE A 169 -36.56 -20.14 -32.47
C ILE A 169 -35.78 -21.30 -31.82
N GLU A 170 -35.88 -22.51 -32.38
CA GLU A 170 -35.14 -23.69 -31.91
C GLU A 170 -33.61 -23.52 -32.01
N LYS A 171 -33.12 -22.89 -33.09
CA LYS A 171 -31.70 -22.52 -33.23
C LYS A 171 -31.27 -21.51 -32.17
N TYR A 172 -32.10 -20.50 -31.88
CA TYR A 172 -31.80 -19.52 -30.83
C TYR A 172 -31.79 -20.16 -29.44
N PHE A 173 -32.74 -21.05 -29.13
CA PHE A 173 -32.75 -21.79 -27.87
C PHE A 173 -31.53 -22.72 -27.72
N SER A 174 -31.11 -23.36 -28.82
CA SER A 174 -29.89 -24.19 -28.82
C SER A 174 -28.64 -23.34 -28.58
N LEU A 175 -28.55 -22.16 -29.19
CA LEU A 175 -27.45 -21.22 -28.97
C LEU A 175 -27.44 -20.66 -27.54
N LEU A 176 -28.63 -20.38 -26.98
CA LEU A 176 -28.78 -19.92 -25.60
C LEU A 176 -28.30 -20.99 -24.61
N LYS A 177 -28.79 -22.24 -24.75
CA LYS A 177 -28.31 -23.38 -23.94
C LYS A 177 -26.80 -23.56 -24.01
N TYR A 178 -26.20 -23.42 -25.20
CA TYR A 178 -24.75 -23.51 -25.37
C TYR A 178 -24.00 -22.39 -24.64
N LYS A 179 -24.53 -21.16 -24.64
CA LYS A 179 -23.94 -20.05 -23.88
C LYS A 179 -24.11 -20.24 -22.38
N ASP A 180 -25.26 -20.72 -21.92
CA ASP A 180 -25.52 -21.01 -20.51
C ASP A 180 -24.58 -22.10 -19.98
N GLU A 181 -24.32 -23.16 -20.77
CA GLU A 181 -23.32 -24.17 -20.42
C GLU A 181 -21.89 -23.59 -20.34
N LYS A 182 -21.53 -22.65 -21.24
CA LYS A 182 -20.23 -21.97 -21.15
C LYS A 182 -20.12 -21.11 -19.89
N ILE A 183 -21.18 -20.37 -19.55
CA ILE A 183 -21.20 -19.55 -18.33
C ILE A 183 -21.08 -20.46 -17.11
N LYS A 184 -21.81 -21.58 -17.07
CA LYS A 184 -21.72 -22.56 -15.98
C LYS A 184 -20.30 -23.10 -15.81
N LYS A 185 -19.61 -23.47 -16.89
CA LYS A 185 -18.20 -23.91 -16.85
C LYS A 185 -17.27 -22.82 -16.31
N VAL A 186 -17.45 -21.56 -16.71
CA VAL A 186 -16.66 -20.43 -16.20
C VAL A 186 -16.93 -20.21 -14.71
N CYS A 187 -18.19 -20.28 -14.27
CA CYS A 187 -18.56 -20.18 -12.87
C CYS A 187 -17.98 -21.33 -12.03
N GLU A 188 -17.97 -22.56 -12.54
CA GLU A 188 -17.34 -23.72 -11.88
C GLU A 188 -15.82 -23.54 -11.75
N ILE A 189 -15.15 -23.05 -12.80
CA ILE A 189 -13.70 -22.76 -12.76
C ILE A 189 -13.42 -21.64 -11.74
N ASN A 190 -14.21 -20.57 -11.76
CA ASN A 190 -14.04 -19.46 -10.82
C ASN A 190 -14.31 -19.90 -9.38
N SER A 191 -15.33 -20.74 -9.15
CA SER A 191 -15.62 -21.31 -7.83
C SER A 191 -14.43 -22.15 -7.32
N LYS A 192 -13.86 -23.01 -8.17
CA LYS A 192 -12.65 -23.78 -7.84
C LYS A 192 -11.46 -22.87 -7.51
N ASN A 193 -11.22 -21.83 -8.30
CA ASN A 193 -10.14 -20.87 -8.05
C ASN A 193 -10.32 -20.13 -6.71
N VAL A 194 -11.55 -19.71 -6.39
CA VAL A 194 -11.87 -19.07 -5.10
C VAL A 194 -11.65 -20.04 -3.94
N LEU A 195 -12.05 -21.31 -4.08
CA LEU A 195 -11.80 -22.34 -3.06
C LEU A 195 -10.30 -22.58 -2.85
N SER A 196 -9.52 -22.71 -3.92
CA SER A 196 -8.05 -22.85 -3.84
C SER A 196 -7.40 -21.62 -3.20
N PHE A 197 -7.91 -20.42 -3.47
CA PHE A 197 -7.43 -19.19 -2.83
C PHE A 197 -7.76 -19.16 -1.33
N ILE A 198 -8.97 -19.56 -0.94
CA ILE A 198 -9.35 -19.67 0.48
C ILE A 198 -8.46 -20.70 1.20
N GLU A 199 -8.16 -21.83 0.56
CA GLU A 199 -7.27 -22.86 1.10
C GLU A 199 -5.84 -22.32 1.29
N LEU A 200 -5.33 -21.55 0.32
CA LEU A 200 -4.04 -20.87 0.44
C LEU A 200 -4.02 -19.87 1.60
N MET A 201 -5.07 -19.05 1.75
CA MET A 201 -5.19 -18.12 2.87
C MET A 201 -5.25 -18.83 4.23
N ARG A 202 -5.99 -19.95 4.32
CA ARG A 202 -6.04 -20.79 5.54
C ARG A 202 -4.66 -21.36 5.89
N ASN A 203 -3.92 -21.85 4.90
CA ASN A 203 -2.56 -22.36 5.10
C ASN A 203 -1.60 -21.26 5.56
N GLN A 204 -1.74 -20.04 5.02
CA GLN A 204 -0.97 -18.89 5.50
C GLN A 204 -1.31 -18.54 6.95
N MET A 205 -2.60 -18.50 7.31
CA MET A 205 -3.03 -18.26 8.69
C MET A 205 -2.51 -19.33 9.68
N GLU A 206 -2.58 -20.61 9.32
CA GLU A 206 -2.05 -21.68 10.17
C GLU A 206 -0.53 -21.57 10.31
N GLY A 207 0.18 -21.20 9.23
CA GLY A 207 1.61 -20.91 9.27
C GLY A 207 1.95 -19.76 10.24
N TYR A 208 1.17 -18.68 10.23
CA TYR A 208 1.33 -17.58 11.19
C TYR A 208 1.03 -18.00 12.63
N LYS A 209 0.02 -18.84 12.84
CA LYS A 209 -0.31 -19.37 14.15
C LYS A 209 0.83 -20.21 14.73
N ILE A 210 1.39 -21.14 13.94
CA ILE A 210 2.55 -21.94 14.34
C ILE A 210 3.75 -21.03 14.66
N TYR A 211 4.00 -20.02 13.84
CA TYR A 211 5.07 -19.05 14.10
C TYR A 211 4.90 -18.29 15.43
N LEU A 212 3.68 -17.84 15.73
CA LEU A 212 3.38 -17.19 17.01
C LEU A 212 3.54 -18.15 18.19
N GLU A 213 3.10 -19.39 18.04
CA GLU A 213 3.24 -20.43 19.06
C GLU A 213 4.71 -20.77 19.34
N ASP A 214 5.55 -20.82 18.31
CA ASP A 214 7.01 -20.97 18.44
C ASP A 214 7.65 -19.81 19.20
N ILE A 215 7.23 -18.57 18.94
CA ILE A 215 7.71 -17.40 19.69
C ILE A 215 7.29 -17.50 21.16
N LEU A 216 6.04 -17.88 21.42
CA LEU A 216 5.53 -18.04 22.79
C LEU A 216 6.28 -19.14 23.54
N ASN A 217 6.56 -20.27 22.89
CA ASN A 217 7.33 -21.36 23.51
C ASN A 217 8.77 -20.94 23.79
N ARG A 218 9.42 -20.24 22.85
CA ARG A 218 10.78 -19.73 23.04
C ARG A 218 10.87 -18.71 24.18
N THR A 219 9.94 -17.77 24.27
CA THR A 219 9.90 -16.79 25.37
C THR A 219 9.64 -17.49 26.71
N ARG A 220 8.75 -18.48 26.75
CA ARG A 220 8.52 -19.32 27.94
C ARG A 220 9.79 -20.05 28.39
N ASP A 221 10.54 -20.64 27.45
CA ASP A 221 11.80 -21.34 27.76
C ASP A 221 12.89 -20.39 28.28
N GLU A 222 12.99 -19.20 27.69
CA GLU A 222 13.91 -18.15 28.16
C GLU A 222 13.58 -17.70 29.59
N LEU A 223 12.28 -17.50 29.89
CA LEU A 223 11.82 -17.18 31.25
C LEU A 223 12.09 -18.30 32.24
N ASN A 224 11.81 -19.56 31.87
CA ASN A 224 12.11 -20.72 32.70
C ASN A 224 13.61 -20.86 33.00
N SER A 225 14.46 -20.58 32.00
CA SER A 225 15.92 -20.55 32.16
C SER A 225 16.37 -19.43 33.11
N LYS A 226 15.83 -18.21 32.96
CA LYS A 226 16.09 -17.09 33.88
C LYS A 226 15.68 -17.43 35.32
N ARG A 227 14.48 -17.99 35.51
CA ARG A 227 14.00 -18.45 36.83
C ARG A 227 14.93 -19.51 37.44
N LYS A 228 15.36 -20.51 36.66
CA LYS A 228 16.28 -21.55 37.14
C LYS A 228 17.64 -20.97 37.56
N ASN A 229 18.16 -19.99 36.82
CA ASN A 229 19.41 -19.33 37.18
C ASN A 229 19.30 -18.52 38.47
N LEU A 230 18.19 -17.80 38.68
CA LEU A 230 17.93 -17.08 39.94
C LEU A 230 17.87 -18.03 41.14
N ILE A 231 17.13 -19.14 41.02
CA ILE A 231 17.04 -20.15 42.08
C ILE A 231 18.43 -20.73 42.40
N ASN A 232 19.24 -21.00 41.38
CA ASN A 232 20.61 -21.52 41.58
C ASN A 232 21.53 -20.49 42.25
N ASN A 233 21.39 -19.21 41.93
CA ASN A 233 22.16 -18.15 42.60
C ASN A 233 21.76 -18.04 44.08
N ASN A 234 20.47 -18.06 44.38
CA ASN A 234 19.98 -18.02 45.76
C ASN A 234 20.47 -19.24 46.57
N LYS A 235 20.49 -20.44 45.96
CA LYS A 235 21.07 -21.64 46.60
C LYS A 235 22.55 -21.46 46.94
N LYS A 236 23.35 -20.91 46.03
CA LYS A 236 24.78 -20.65 46.29
C LYS A 236 24.99 -19.65 47.43
N ILE A 237 24.23 -18.55 47.42
CA ILE A 237 24.28 -17.56 48.50
C ILE A 237 23.97 -18.21 49.85
N LEU A 238 22.95 -19.07 49.91
CA LEU A 238 22.60 -19.81 51.13
C LEU A 238 23.73 -20.76 51.57
N GLU A 239 24.34 -21.50 50.63
CA GLU A 239 25.47 -22.37 50.90
C GLU A 239 26.68 -21.59 51.45
N ASP A 240 26.96 -20.40 50.93
CA ASP A 240 28.04 -19.53 51.41
C ASP A 240 27.77 -19.02 52.83
N PHE A 241 26.52 -18.64 53.16
CA PHE A 241 26.15 -18.27 54.53
C PHE A 241 26.34 -19.43 55.52
N ILE A 242 25.99 -20.66 55.12
CA ILE A 242 26.21 -21.85 55.95
C ILE A 242 27.70 -22.09 56.18
N ARG A 243 28.55 -21.93 55.14
CA ARG A 243 30.01 -22.05 55.27
C ARG A 243 30.60 -21.02 56.23
N MET A 244 30.20 -19.75 56.10
CA MET A 244 30.66 -18.66 56.97
C MET A 244 30.28 -18.91 58.44
N ARG A 245 29.06 -19.40 58.69
CA ARG A 245 28.62 -19.78 60.04
C ARG A 245 29.48 -20.89 60.65
N ASN A 246 29.84 -21.92 59.87
CA ASN A 246 30.65 -23.03 60.37
C ASN A 246 32.09 -22.60 60.71
N LEU A 247 32.70 -21.72 59.91
CA LEU A 247 34.03 -21.13 60.17
C LEU A 247 34.07 -20.26 61.44
N ASN A 248 33.01 -19.51 61.71
CA ASN A 248 32.90 -18.71 62.94
C ASN A 248 32.70 -19.59 64.19
N SER A 249 32.10 -20.77 64.05
CA SER A 249 31.95 -21.70 65.17
C SER A 249 33.27 -22.36 65.59
N THR A 250 34.18 -22.63 64.64
CA THR A 250 35.49 -23.25 64.95
C THR A 250 36.45 -22.29 65.62
N THR A 251 36.44 -21.02 65.21
CA THR A 251 37.31 -19.97 65.79
C THR A 251 37.00 -19.70 67.27
N PHE A 252 35.72 -19.76 67.67
CA PHE A 252 35.32 -19.59 69.08
C PHE A 252 35.82 -20.73 69.99
N LEU A 253 35.91 -21.96 69.49
CA LEU A 253 36.41 -23.11 70.26
C LEU A 253 37.91 -22.98 70.55
N ASP A 254 38.70 -22.52 69.58
CA ASP A 254 40.15 -22.32 69.73
C ASP A 254 40.48 -21.21 70.74
N GLU A 255 39.67 -20.14 70.78
CA GLU A 255 39.88 -19.00 71.67
C GLU A 255 39.64 -19.37 73.15
N LEU A 256 38.68 -20.28 73.40
CA LEU A 256 38.38 -20.80 74.74
C LEU A 256 39.47 -21.75 75.26
N GLU A 257 40.15 -22.48 74.38
CA GLU A 257 41.30 -23.33 74.74
C GLU A 257 42.55 -22.49 75.09
N ASN A 258 42.76 -21.38 74.38
CA ASN A 258 43.88 -20.48 74.63
C ASN A 258 43.79 -19.76 75.98
N GLN A 259 42.59 -19.38 76.43
CA GLN A 259 42.41 -18.79 77.77
C GLN A 259 42.76 -19.77 78.91
N LYS A 260 42.46 -21.06 78.75
CA LYS A 260 42.81 -22.09 79.75
C LYS A 260 44.32 -22.26 79.91
N LYS A 261 45.08 -22.14 78.81
CA LYS A 261 46.56 -22.21 78.84
C LYS A 261 47.21 -21.00 79.53
N LEU A 262 46.59 -19.81 79.44
CA LEU A 262 47.10 -18.58 80.05
C LEU A 262 46.96 -18.59 81.58
N ASN A 263 45.83 -19.06 82.11
CA ASN A 263 45.58 -19.11 83.56
C ASN A 263 46.51 -20.10 84.30
N HIS A 264 47.03 -21.12 83.62
CA HIS A 264 47.95 -22.07 84.25
C HIS A 264 49.36 -21.48 84.47
N LYS A 265 49.83 -20.60 83.57
CA LYS A 265 51.15 -19.94 83.65
C LYS A 265 51.25 -18.88 84.75
N ILE A 266 50.14 -18.22 85.09
CA ILE A 266 50.12 -17.17 86.13
C ILE A 266 50.37 -17.77 87.52
N ARG A 267 49.95 -19.03 87.73
CA ARG A 267 50.06 -19.72 89.02
C ARG A 267 51.49 -20.17 89.36
N GLU A 268 52.28 -20.56 88.36
CA GLU A 268 53.68 -21.00 88.54
C GLU A 268 54.65 -19.84 88.83
N ASN A 269 54.32 -18.62 88.37
CA ASN A 269 55.22 -17.47 88.47
C ASN A 269 55.16 -16.74 89.83
N GLN A 270 54.13 -17.02 90.65
CA GLN A 270 53.97 -16.43 91.98
C GLN A 270 54.84 -17.12 93.05
N GLU A 271 55.23 -18.38 92.84
CA GLU A 271 55.99 -19.16 93.83
C GLU A 271 57.51 -18.89 93.80
N GLN A 272 58.06 -18.40 92.68
CA GLN A 272 59.51 -18.20 92.51
C GLN A 272 60.02 -16.82 93.01
N ASN A 273 59.15 -15.83 93.21
CA ASN A 273 59.56 -14.44 93.47
C ASN A 273 59.84 -14.10 94.95
N HIS A 274 59.53 -14.98 95.90
CA HIS A 274 59.59 -14.62 97.33
C HIS A 274 60.98 -14.79 97.98
N LEU A 275 61.93 -15.48 97.32
CA LEU A 275 63.22 -15.87 97.91
C LEU A 275 64.42 -15.02 97.46
N ASN A 276 64.31 -14.27 96.35
CA ASN A 276 65.43 -13.52 95.74
C ASN A 276 65.53 -12.04 96.14
N LEU A 277 64.61 -11.52 96.97
CA LEU A 277 64.44 -10.08 97.19
C LEU A 277 65.19 -9.47 98.39
N LYS A 278 65.70 -10.28 99.33
CA LYS A 278 66.20 -9.75 100.61
C LYS A 278 67.68 -9.37 100.64
N VAL A 279 68.53 -10.00 99.83
CA VAL A 279 70.00 -9.80 99.89
C VAL A 279 70.50 -8.84 98.79
N LYS A 280 69.65 -8.53 97.80
CA LYS A 280 70.02 -7.68 96.66
C LYS A 280 69.81 -6.18 96.90
N ASN A 281 69.02 -5.78 97.90
CA ASN A 281 68.56 -4.40 98.07
C ASN A 281 69.64 -3.42 98.56
N GLU A 282 70.56 -3.82 99.44
CA GLU A 282 71.49 -2.86 100.07
C GLU A 282 72.73 -2.54 99.21
N LEU A 283 73.14 -3.44 98.31
CA LEU A 283 74.25 -3.18 97.37
C LEU A 283 73.78 -2.50 96.07
N LEU A 284 72.47 -2.55 95.80
CA LEU A 284 71.86 -1.97 94.61
C LEU A 284 71.68 -0.46 94.74
N GLU A 285 71.41 0.13 95.91
CA GLU A 285 71.06 1.56 96.05
C GLU A 285 72.13 2.54 95.56
N SER A 286 73.42 2.24 95.77
CA SER A 286 74.51 3.15 95.36
C SER A 286 74.94 2.98 93.90
N ASN A 287 74.81 1.77 93.33
CA ASN A 287 74.98 1.53 91.90
C ASN A 287 73.69 1.86 91.11
N LEU A 288 72.54 1.98 91.80
CA LEU A 288 71.25 2.32 91.20
C LEU A 288 71.31 3.72 90.62
N ASN A 289 71.78 4.72 91.37
CA ASN A 289 71.63 6.11 90.94
C ASN A 289 72.43 6.45 89.67
N ALA A 290 73.63 5.89 89.49
CA ALA A 290 74.42 6.06 88.26
C ALA A 290 73.92 5.19 87.10
N ASN A 291 73.45 3.95 87.38
CA ASN A 291 72.81 3.14 86.35
C ASN A 291 71.43 3.68 85.97
N MET A 292 70.71 4.37 86.85
CA MET A 292 69.38 4.93 86.60
C MET A 292 69.43 6.02 85.52
N GLU A 293 70.48 6.84 85.49
CA GLU A 293 70.66 7.87 84.47
C GLU A 293 71.00 7.27 83.09
N HIS A 294 71.96 6.33 83.03
CA HIS A 294 72.25 5.60 81.79
C HIS A 294 71.09 4.71 81.30
N ILE A 295 70.31 4.12 82.22
CA ILE A 295 69.10 3.36 81.88
C ILE A 295 68.00 4.30 81.38
N GLN A 296 67.89 5.54 81.90
CA GLN A 296 66.97 6.53 81.37
C GLN A 296 67.34 6.95 79.94
N ASP A 297 68.62 7.18 79.65
CA ASP A 297 69.11 7.48 78.29
C ASP A 297 68.91 6.30 77.32
N ILE A 298 69.25 5.08 77.74
CA ILE A 298 69.04 3.86 76.95
C ILE A 298 67.54 3.63 76.72
N ASN A 299 66.71 3.82 77.74
CA ASN A 299 65.25 3.74 77.61
C ASN A 299 64.73 4.83 76.66
N HIS A 300 65.28 6.04 76.69
CA HIS A 300 64.88 7.08 75.76
C HIS A 300 65.21 6.71 74.31
N VAL A 301 66.42 6.20 74.05
CA VAL A 301 66.86 5.72 72.73
C VAL A 301 66.04 4.50 72.26
N ILE A 302 65.72 3.56 73.17
CA ILE A 302 64.86 2.40 72.85
C ILE A 302 63.44 2.89 72.54
N MET A 303 62.88 3.77 73.34
CA MET A 303 61.55 4.36 73.10
C MET A 303 61.52 5.15 71.78
N GLU A 304 62.56 5.89 71.43
CA GLU A 304 62.67 6.53 70.12
C GLU A 304 62.78 5.53 68.97
N ARG A 305 63.55 4.44 69.15
CA ARG A 305 63.66 3.36 68.17
C ARG A 305 62.31 2.66 67.97
N GLU A 306 61.58 2.38 69.05
CA GLU A 306 60.24 1.79 68.99
C GLU A 306 59.23 2.74 68.33
N LYS A 307 59.27 4.04 68.65
CA LYS A 307 58.48 5.07 67.97
C LYS A 307 58.79 5.11 66.47
N LYS A 308 60.07 5.06 66.07
CA LYS A 308 60.48 5.00 64.65
C LYS A 308 60.04 3.71 63.96
N ILE A 309 60.09 2.56 64.65
CA ILE A 309 59.60 1.28 64.13
C ILE A 309 58.08 1.34 63.93
N TYR A 310 57.35 1.90 64.89
CA TYR A 310 55.91 2.09 64.79
C TYR A 310 55.55 3.05 63.66
N SER A 311 56.22 4.21 63.54
CA SER A 311 55.99 5.15 62.45
C SER A 311 56.28 4.52 61.08
N ASN A 312 57.35 3.72 60.97
CA ASN A 312 57.67 3.00 59.74
C ASN A 312 56.62 1.94 59.38
N LYS A 313 56.11 1.18 60.37
CA LYS A 313 55.02 0.23 60.15
C LYS A 313 53.75 0.94 59.68
N LEU A 314 53.39 2.06 60.31
CA LEU A 314 52.21 2.85 59.94
C LEU A 314 52.35 3.42 58.51
N ILE A 315 53.53 3.90 58.13
CA ILE A 315 53.83 4.34 56.75
C ILE A 315 53.74 3.16 55.77
N GLN A 316 54.24 1.98 56.13
CA GLN A 316 54.14 0.78 55.28
C GLN A 316 52.69 0.34 55.08
N GLU A 317 51.86 0.37 56.12
CA GLU A 317 50.42 0.07 56.01
C GLU A 317 49.70 1.11 55.14
N LYS A 318 49.99 2.40 55.32
CA LYS A 318 49.46 3.47 54.47
C LYS A 318 49.90 3.29 53.01
N ASN A 319 51.14 2.91 52.76
CA ASN A 319 51.65 2.63 51.41
C ASN A 319 50.99 1.39 50.79
N LYS A 320 50.78 0.32 51.56
CA LYS A 320 50.02 -0.86 51.09
C LYS A 320 48.59 -0.50 50.74
N TYR A 321 47.92 0.31 51.56
CA TYR A 321 46.58 0.81 51.28
C TYR A 321 46.54 1.69 50.03
N ASN A 322 47.45 2.66 49.92
CA ASN A 322 47.58 3.53 48.74
C ASN A 322 47.85 2.72 47.46
N LEU A 323 48.70 1.68 47.51
CA LEU A 323 48.94 0.79 46.37
C LEU A 323 47.69 0.02 45.97
N LYS A 324 46.91 -0.50 46.93
CA LYS A 324 45.61 -1.13 46.65
C LYS A 324 44.66 -0.14 45.98
N MET A 325 44.61 1.09 46.47
CA MET A 325 43.75 2.15 45.91
C MET A 325 44.17 2.55 44.49
N ILE A 326 45.48 2.71 44.24
CA ILE A 326 46.02 2.97 42.90
C ILE A 326 45.68 1.83 41.94
N ASN A 327 45.81 0.57 42.37
CA ASN A 327 45.46 -0.58 41.54
C ASN A 327 43.95 -0.64 41.26
N PHE A 328 43.11 -0.29 42.24
CA PHE A 328 41.68 -0.14 42.06
C PHE A 328 41.36 0.93 40.99
N TYR A 329 41.91 2.14 41.12
CA TYR A 329 41.70 3.18 40.12
C TYR A 329 42.26 2.83 38.73
N LYS A 330 43.39 2.10 38.64
CA LYS A 330 43.91 1.60 37.36
C LYS A 330 42.93 0.62 36.70
N LEU A 331 42.32 -0.27 37.47
CA LEU A 331 41.29 -1.19 36.97
C LEU A 331 40.04 -0.44 36.52
N GLU A 332 39.60 0.55 37.30
CA GLU A 332 38.49 1.45 36.95
C GLU A 332 38.74 2.15 35.61
N ILE A 333 39.92 2.77 35.46
CA ILE A 333 40.34 3.45 34.23
C ILE A 333 40.36 2.48 33.05
N ASN A 334 40.83 1.25 33.24
CA ASN A 334 40.84 0.24 32.17
C ASN A 334 39.42 -0.18 31.77
N LYS A 335 38.50 -0.36 32.72
CA LYS A 335 37.08 -0.62 32.42
C LYS A 335 36.47 0.53 31.62
N LEU A 336 36.72 1.78 32.01
CA LEU A 336 36.24 2.96 31.29
C LEU A 336 36.83 3.05 29.87
N ARG A 337 38.12 2.71 29.69
CA ARG A 337 38.75 2.65 28.37
C ARG A 337 38.15 1.55 27.49
N GLU A 338 37.87 0.37 28.04
CA GLU A 338 37.19 -0.70 27.31
C GLU A 338 35.76 -0.30 26.92
N ALA A 339 35.01 0.32 27.84
CA ALA A 339 33.68 0.85 27.56
C ALA A 339 33.73 1.91 26.44
N LEU A 340 34.65 2.88 26.53
CA LEU A 340 34.85 3.90 25.51
C LEU A 340 35.21 3.29 24.15
N LEU A 341 36.12 2.31 24.13
CA LEU A 341 36.49 1.61 22.89
C LEU A 341 35.28 0.87 22.32
N SER A 342 34.49 0.21 23.14
CA SER A 342 33.29 -0.50 22.70
C SER A 342 32.27 0.45 22.06
N VAL A 343 31.98 1.59 22.70
CA VAL A 343 31.11 2.65 22.18
C VAL A 343 31.67 3.22 20.89
N LYS A 344 32.97 3.52 20.83
CA LYS A 344 33.64 4.02 19.63
C LYS A 344 33.51 3.04 18.46
N THR A 345 33.73 1.73 18.70
CA THR A 345 33.56 0.71 17.66
C THR A 345 32.11 0.55 17.22
N TYR A 346 31.14 0.66 18.13
CA TYR A 346 29.72 0.68 17.82
C TYR A 346 29.38 1.84 16.87
N TYR A 347 29.80 3.06 17.19
CA TYR A 347 29.57 4.23 16.34
C TYR A 347 30.21 4.10 14.96
N TYR A 348 31.44 3.58 14.86
CA TYR A 348 32.07 3.33 13.56
C TYR A 348 31.29 2.29 12.75
N ASN A 349 30.86 1.19 13.37
CA ASN A 349 30.06 0.17 12.69
C ASN A 349 28.70 0.72 12.26
N TYR A 350 28.05 1.53 13.09
CA TYR A 350 26.81 2.22 12.77
C TYR A 350 26.99 3.18 11.58
N LYS A 351 28.05 3.99 11.59
CA LYS A 351 28.39 4.90 10.48
C LYS A 351 28.63 4.14 9.17
N ILE A 352 29.34 3.01 9.22
CA ILE A 352 29.57 2.16 8.05
C ILE A 352 28.24 1.56 7.55
N LYS A 353 27.40 1.04 8.44
CA LYS A 353 26.10 0.46 8.09
C LYS A 353 25.16 1.51 7.48
N SER A 354 25.10 2.70 8.08
CA SER A 354 24.32 3.83 7.58
C SER A 354 24.80 4.26 6.18
N LYS A 355 26.12 4.43 5.98
CA LYS A 355 26.69 4.73 4.65
C LYS A 355 26.35 3.67 3.60
N LYS A 356 26.41 2.38 3.96
CA LYS A 356 26.01 1.28 3.06
C LYS A 356 24.53 1.38 2.70
N SER A 357 23.65 1.57 3.70
CA SER A 357 22.21 1.72 3.48
C SER A 357 21.88 2.93 2.59
N ILE A 358 22.56 4.06 2.78
CA ILE A 358 22.39 5.26 1.95
C ILE A 358 22.85 4.98 0.52
N SER A 359 24.02 4.35 0.35
CA SER A 359 24.53 3.98 -0.98
C SER A 359 23.61 3.00 -1.70
N GLU A 360 23.07 1.99 -1.01
CA GLU A 360 22.08 1.07 -1.56
C GLU A 360 20.81 1.79 -2.00
N LEU A 361 20.31 2.73 -1.19
CA LEU A 361 19.11 3.51 -1.51
C LEU A 361 19.34 4.44 -2.71
N ILE A 362 20.52 5.07 -2.81
CA ILE A 362 20.91 5.89 -3.97
C ILE A 362 20.96 5.03 -5.24
N ASN A 363 21.59 3.85 -5.18
CA ASN A 363 21.66 2.94 -6.32
C ASN A 363 20.27 2.45 -6.75
N GLN A 364 19.38 2.16 -5.80
CA GLN A 364 17.99 1.80 -6.10
C GLN A 364 17.24 2.97 -6.75
N TYR A 365 17.40 4.18 -6.23
CA TYR A 365 16.80 5.38 -6.80
C TYR A 365 17.29 5.65 -8.22
N GLU A 366 18.59 5.54 -8.49
CA GLU A 366 19.15 5.68 -9.84
C GLU A 366 18.64 4.61 -10.80
N ARG A 367 18.54 3.35 -10.35
CA ARG A 367 17.96 2.28 -11.15
C ARG A 367 16.50 2.55 -11.50
N ILE A 368 15.68 2.96 -10.53
CA ILE A 368 14.26 3.29 -10.76
C ILE A 368 14.14 4.50 -11.69
N LYS A 369 14.98 5.53 -11.51
CA LYS A 369 15.03 6.69 -12.38
C LYS A 369 15.35 6.31 -13.83
N PHE A 370 16.33 5.42 -14.03
CA PHE A 370 16.68 4.92 -15.36
C PHE A 370 15.53 4.11 -15.98
N GLN A 371 14.93 3.18 -15.22
CA GLN A 371 13.76 2.41 -15.64
C GLN A 371 12.59 3.31 -16.02
N PHE A 372 12.36 4.39 -15.27
CA PHE A 372 11.31 5.37 -15.57
C PHE A 372 11.58 6.11 -16.89
N ILE A 373 12.83 6.52 -17.14
CA ILE A 373 13.22 7.16 -18.40
C ILE A 373 13.05 6.20 -19.58
N GLU A 374 13.46 4.93 -19.44
CA GLU A 374 13.24 3.91 -20.46
C GLU A 374 11.76 3.65 -20.72
N LEU A 375 10.95 3.58 -19.66
CA LEU A 375 9.50 3.41 -19.77
C LEU A 375 8.87 4.58 -20.52
N GLN A 376 9.28 5.82 -20.24
CA GLN A 376 8.81 7.00 -20.98
C GLN A 376 9.20 6.96 -22.47
N LYS A 377 10.45 6.60 -22.78
CA LYS A 377 10.91 6.44 -24.18
C LYS A 377 10.11 5.34 -24.89
N ARG A 378 9.89 4.21 -24.22
CA ARG A 378 9.13 3.08 -24.74
C ARG A 378 7.66 3.43 -24.94
N GLN A 379 7.04 4.17 -24.01
CA GLN A 379 5.67 4.68 -24.13
C GLN A 379 5.54 5.59 -25.37
N LYS A 380 6.45 6.55 -25.55
CA LYS A 380 6.44 7.44 -26.73
C LYS A 380 6.60 6.66 -28.04
N SER A 381 7.51 5.68 -28.07
CA SER A 381 7.69 4.80 -29.23
C SER A 381 6.44 3.96 -29.52
N TYR A 382 5.81 3.41 -28.49
CA TYR A 382 4.55 2.67 -28.64
C TYR A 382 3.43 3.57 -29.15
N GLU A 383 3.26 4.75 -28.58
CA GLU A 383 2.22 5.70 -29.02
C GLU A 383 2.39 6.06 -30.50
N GLN A 384 3.61 6.36 -30.94
CA GLN A 384 3.90 6.61 -32.36
C GLN A 384 3.63 5.39 -33.25
N ASN A 385 4.00 4.19 -32.80
CA ASN A 385 3.75 2.96 -33.55
C ASN A 385 2.25 2.65 -33.65
N PHE A 386 1.51 2.80 -32.54
CA PHE A 386 0.05 2.65 -32.52
C PHE A 386 -0.63 3.67 -33.42
N GLN A 387 -0.24 4.95 -33.37
CA GLN A 387 -0.77 5.97 -34.27
C GLN A 387 -0.51 5.64 -35.74
N LYS A 388 0.70 5.19 -36.09
CA LYS A 388 1.03 4.76 -37.47
C LYS A 388 0.23 3.54 -37.91
N LYS A 389 0.12 2.51 -37.07
CA LYS A 389 -0.66 1.30 -37.37
C LYS A 389 -2.14 1.64 -37.53
N TYR A 390 -2.66 2.48 -36.65
CA TYR A 390 -4.05 2.94 -36.70
C TYR A 390 -4.34 3.72 -37.96
N ALA A 391 -3.51 4.73 -38.30
CA ALA A 391 -3.66 5.53 -39.51
C ALA A 391 -3.66 4.65 -40.78
N LYS A 392 -2.73 3.67 -40.85
CA LYS A 392 -2.69 2.70 -41.96
C LYS A 392 -3.95 1.84 -42.04
N ALA A 393 -4.44 1.34 -40.91
CA ALA A 393 -5.66 0.53 -40.86
C ALA A 393 -6.89 1.35 -41.25
N TRP A 394 -6.97 2.60 -40.77
CA TRP A 394 -8.03 3.55 -41.12
C TRP A 394 -8.03 3.86 -42.61
N GLU A 395 -6.88 4.22 -43.19
CA GLU A 395 -6.76 4.48 -44.64
C GLU A 395 -7.13 3.26 -45.48
N LEU A 396 -6.78 2.05 -45.04
CA LEU A 396 -7.13 0.82 -45.74
C LEU A 396 -8.66 0.61 -45.73
N GLN A 397 -9.29 0.69 -44.57
CA GLN A 397 -10.76 0.55 -44.44
C GLN A 397 -11.50 1.65 -45.19
N LYS A 398 -11.02 2.89 -45.11
CA LYS A 398 -11.55 4.03 -45.85
C LYS A 398 -11.47 3.79 -47.36
N ARG A 399 -10.33 3.29 -47.85
CA ARG A 399 -10.15 2.98 -49.28
C ARG A 399 -11.06 1.85 -49.73
N GLU A 400 -11.26 0.82 -48.91
CA GLU A 400 -12.21 -0.26 -49.20
C GLU A 400 -13.66 0.24 -49.23
N ALA A 401 -14.07 1.01 -48.23
CA ALA A 401 -15.39 1.63 -48.19
C ALA A 401 -15.65 2.51 -49.42
N ASN A 402 -14.69 3.39 -49.75
CA ASN A 402 -14.79 4.26 -50.92
C ASN A 402 -14.96 3.47 -52.23
N LYS A 403 -14.26 2.34 -52.40
CA LYS A 403 -14.45 1.46 -53.57
C LYS A 403 -15.87 0.91 -53.65
N TYR A 404 -16.47 0.52 -52.53
CA TYR A 404 -17.86 0.05 -52.50
C TYR A 404 -18.85 1.17 -52.77
N ILE A 405 -18.60 2.36 -52.23
CA ILE A 405 -19.41 3.55 -52.46
C ILE A 405 -19.35 3.97 -53.93
N GLU A 406 -18.18 3.98 -54.55
CA GLU A 406 -18.04 4.26 -55.99
C GLU A 406 -18.84 3.25 -56.83
N LYS A 407 -18.76 1.96 -56.50
CA LYS A 407 -19.58 0.93 -57.16
C LYS A 407 -21.09 1.18 -56.96
N LEU A 408 -21.50 1.56 -55.75
CA LEU A 408 -22.89 1.86 -55.43
C LEU A 408 -23.39 3.11 -56.16
N ILE A 409 -22.60 4.18 -56.22
CA ILE A 409 -22.92 5.40 -56.97
C ILE A 409 -23.05 5.08 -58.45
N ASN A 410 -22.13 4.28 -59.01
CA ASN A 410 -22.18 3.87 -60.41
C ASN A 410 -23.42 2.99 -60.69
N ALA A 411 -23.75 2.06 -59.79
CA ALA A 411 -24.95 1.24 -59.91
C ALA A 411 -26.23 2.10 -59.86
N ASN A 412 -26.29 3.07 -58.93
CA ASN A 412 -27.41 4.00 -58.83
C ASN A 412 -27.53 4.87 -60.08
N GLN A 413 -26.42 5.34 -60.61
CA GLN A 413 -26.39 6.11 -61.85
C GLN A 413 -26.99 5.29 -62.99
N ILE A 414 -26.57 4.04 -63.17
CA ILE A 414 -27.11 3.13 -64.19
C ILE A 414 -28.61 2.90 -64.00
N ILE A 415 -29.07 2.64 -62.77
CA ILE A 415 -30.49 2.42 -62.49
C ILE A 415 -31.30 3.69 -62.80
N HIS A 416 -30.86 4.87 -62.36
CA HIS A 416 -31.59 6.10 -62.61
C HIS A 416 -31.63 6.50 -64.09
N GLU A 417 -30.51 6.35 -64.81
CA GLU A 417 -30.40 6.71 -66.22
C GLU A 417 -31.09 5.70 -67.15
N GLN A 418 -30.87 4.38 -66.95
CA GLN A 418 -31.37 3.36 -67.88
C GLN A 418 -32.81 2.93 -67.59
N ILE A 419 -33.18 2.84 -66.31
CA ILE A 419 -34.49 2.29 -65.91
C ILE A 419 -35.48 3.41 -65.70
N PHE A 420 -35.11 4.40 -64.87
CA PHE A 420 -36.02 5.49 -64.54
C PHE A 420 -35.98 6.62 -65.56
N LEU A 421 -35.01 6.62 -66.49
CA LEU A 421 -34.82 7.66 -67.52
C LEU A 421 -34.81 9.07 -66.93
N LYS A 422 -34.25 9.21 -65.72
CA LYS A 422 -34.12 10.48 -64.99
C LYS A 422 -32.65 10.85 -64.84
N GLU A 423 -32.37 12.15 -64.84
CA GLU A 423 -31.02 12.67 -64.62
C GLU A 423 -30.51 12.30 -63.22
N PHE A 424 -29.28 11.78 -63.16
CA PHE A 424 -28.63 11.39 -61.91
C PHE A 424 -27.81 12.55 -61.32
N CYS A 425 -28.21 13.08 -60.17
CA CYS A 425 -27.49 14.17 -59.50
C CYS A 425 -26.28 13.65 -58.67
N LYS A 426 -25.12 13.54 -59.32
CA LYS A 426 -23.85 13.08 -58.71
C LYS A 426 -23.30 14.02 -57.61
N ALA A 427 -23.71 15.29 -57.59
CA ALA A 427 -23.21 16.32 -56.68
C ALA A 427 -23.50 16.03 -55.20
N ASN A 428 -24.63 15.40 -54.87
CA ASN A 428 -25.00 15.06 -53.49
C ASN A 428 -23.98 14.11 -52.84
N TYR A 429 -23.33 13.25 -53.64
CA TYR A 429 -22.42 12.22 -53.14
C TYR A 429 -21.01 12.76 -52.83
N LYS A 430 -20.54 13.79 -53.54
CA LYS A 430 -19.23 14.42 -53.27
C LYS A 430 -19.20 15.09 -51.90
N HIS A 431 -20.31 15.72 -51.52
CA HIS A 431 -20.41 16.46 -50.26
C HIS A 431 -20.36 15.56 -49.01
N PHE A 432 -20.71 14.26 -49.14
CA PHE A 432 -20.56 13.26 -48.09
C PHE A 432 -19.16 12.64 -48.01
N MET A 433 -18.37 12.75 -49.08
CA MET A 433 -17.02 12.20 -49.18
C MET A 433 -15.93 13.21 -48.78
N GLU A 434 -16.25 14.52 -48.79
CA GLU A 434 -15.36 15.58 -48.35
C GLU A 434 -15.29 15.64 -46.82
N GLU A 435 -14.14 15.27 -46.27
CA GLU A 435 -13.81 15.54 -44.88
C GLU A 435 -13.73 17.06 -44.67
N LYS A 436 -14.49 17.58 -43.70
CA LYS A 436 -14.12 18.82 -43.02
C LYS A 436 -12.84 18.55 -42.21
N TYR A 437 -11.70 18.53 -42.88
CA TYR A 437 -10.40 18.60 -42.21
C TYR A 437 -10.23 20.01 -41.63
N ASN A 438 -10.83 20.28 -40.48
CA ASN A 438 -10.29 21.26 -39.55
C ASN A 438 -9.26 20.56 -38.67
N VAL A 439 -8.16 20.12 -39.28
CA VAL A 439 -6.88 19.99 -38.58
C VAL A 439 -6.15 21.31 -38.82
N ASN A 440 -6.76 22.41 -38.39
CA ASN A 440 -5.94 23.54 -38.00
C ASN A 440 -5.25 23.10 -36.73
N SER A 441 -3.94 22.94 -36.85
CA SER A 441 -2.98 23.07 -35.78
C SER A 441 -3.40 24.20 -34.83
N THR A 442 -4.17 23.87 -33.80
CA THR A 442 -4.11 24.61 -32.55
C THR A 442 -2.74 24.26 -31.98
N SER A 443 -1.71 24.95 -32.48
CA SER A 443 -0.63 25.36 -31.62
C SER A 443 -1.31 25.93 -30.39
N LEU A 444 -1.19 25.20 -29.29
CA LEU A 444 -1.41 25.77 -27.98
C LEU A 444 -0.47 26.97 -27.93
N LYS A 445 -1.02 28.15 -28.21
CA LYS A 445 -0.47 29.39 -27.66
C LYS A 445 -0.44 29.12 -26.17
N GLU A 446 0.76 28.99 -25.65
CA GLU A 446 1.03 29.09 -24.22
C GLU A 446 0.58 30.49 -23.83
N ASP A 447 -0.70 30.62 -23.47
CA ASP A 447 -1.21 31.76 -22.71
C ASP A 447 -0.61 31.65 -21.30
N SER A 448 0.67 31.99 -21.25
CA SER A 448 1.33 32.52 -20.07
C SER A 448 0.73 33.89 -19.81
N LYS A 449 -0.20 33.95 -18.87
CA LYS A 449 -0.52 35.12 -18.01
C LYS A 449 -1.74 34.77 -17.15
N THR A 450 -1.52 33.95 -16.12
CA THR A 450 -2.18 34.23 -14.85
C THR A 450 -1.29 35.22 -14.12
N GLN A 451 -1.75 36.48 -14.08
CA GLN A 451 -1.26 37.48 -13.15
C GLN A 451 -1.66 37.03 -11.75
N ASP A 452 -0.80 36.25 -11.09
CA ASP A 452 -0.84 36.16 -9.64
C ASP A 452 -0.11 37.38 -9.11
N ALA A 453 -0.88 38.43 -8.87
CA ALA A 453 -0.48 39.58 -8.08
C ALA A 453 -0.38 39.15 -6.61
N GLU A 454 0.67 38.44 -6.24
CA GLU A 454 1.11 38.38 -4.85
C GLU A 454 2.20 39.43 -4.66
N ASN A 455 1.86 40.48 -3.92
CA ASN A 455 2.77 41.48 -3.42
C ASN A 455 3.87 40.82 -2.57
N THR A 456 4.98 40.42 -3.21
CA THR A 456 6.21 40.06 -2.51
C THR A 456 6.85 41.35 -2.00
N LYS A 457 6.61 41.67 -0.71
CA LYS A 457 7.41 42.68 0.00
C LYS A 457 8.88 42.27 -0.14
N LYS A 458 9.64 43.00 -0.94
CA LYS A 458 11.09 42.80 -1.08
C LYS A 458 11.75 43.15 0.25
N VAL A 459 12.48 42.19 0.80
CA VAL A 459 13.32 42.36 1.98
C VAL A 459 14.44 43.35 1.65
N THR A 460 14.76 44.27 2.55
CA THR A 460 15.86 45.24 2.33
C THR A 460 17.23 44.59 2.56
N LEU A 461 18.25 45.00 1.79
CA LEU A 461 19.61 44.45 1.91
C LEU A 461 20.20 44.59 3.33
N TYR A 462 19.78 45.62 4.05
CA TYR A 462 20.14 45.86 5.45
C TYR A 462 19.58 44.79 6.41
N GLN A 463 18.32 44.37 6.23
CA GLN A 463 17.68 43.30 7.01
C GLN A 463 18.38 41.95 6.81
N ILE A 464 18.81 41.69 5.57
CA ILE A 464 19.62 40.51 5.22
C ILE A 464 20.98 40.53 5.93
N GLU A 465 21.61 41.70 6.03
CA GLU A 465 22.91 41.86 6.68
C GLU A 465 22.82 41.73 8.22
N GLN A 466 21.73 42.19 8.82
CA GLN A 466 21.47 42.01 10.25
C GLN A 466 21.19 40.54 10.60
N VAL A 467 20.39 39.83 9.80
CA VAL A 467 20.19 38.38 9.98
C VAL A 467 21.49 37.60 9.77
N LYS A 468 22.37 38.04 8.84
CA LYS A 468 23.71 37.47 8.69
C LYS A 468 24.57 37.62 9.95
N LYS A 469 24.57 38.81 10.57
CA LYS A 469 25.31 39.05 11.82
C LYS A 469 24.76 38.23 12.99
N LEU A 470 23.43 38.12 13.10
CA LEU A 470 22.76 37.31 14.12
C LEU A 470 23.08 35.82 13.98
N LEU A 471 23.03 35.28 12.76
CA LEU A 471 23.43 33.90 12.50
C LEU A 471 24.91 33.66 12.78
N LEU A 472 25.78 34.65 12.53
CA LEU A 472 27.20 34.53 12.84
C LEU A 472 27.46 34.48 14.34
N GLN A 473 26.70 35.25 15.14
CA GLN A 473 26.79 35.25 16.60
C GLN A 473 26.23 33.95 17.21
N GLU A 474 25.01 33.56 16.85
CA GLU A 474 24.31 32.44 17.48
C GLU A 474 24.73 31.07 16.93
N CYS A 475 25.11 30.98 15.65
CA CYS A 475 25.55 29.72 15.03
C CYS A 475 27.08 29.58 14.97
N SER A 476 27.82 30.42 15.69
CA SER A 476 29.30 30.33 15.79
C SER A 476 29.75 28.96 16.31
N PHE A 477 28.94 28.27 17.11
CA PHE A 477 29.28 26.95 17.66
C PHE A 477 29.33 25.84 16.61
N LEU A 478 28.73 26.04 15.42
CA LEU A 478 28.71 25.06 14.33
C LEU A 478 29.99 25.06 13.49
N VAL A 479 30.91 26.01 13.73
CA VAL A 479 32.15 26.16 12.97
C VAL A 479 33.35 25.98 13.89
N ASP A 480 34.25 25.05 13.52
CA ASP A 480 35.51 24.85 14.23
C ASP A 480 36.35 26.15 14.24
N ALA A 481 37.02 26.44 15.36
CA ALA A 481 37.69 27.72 15.63
C ALA A 481 38.75 28.14 14.58
N ASP A 482 39.24 27.20 13.77
CA ASP A 482 40.43 27.35 12.94
C ASP A 482 40.17 27.82 11.49
N THR A 483 38.99 28.37 11.16
CA THR A 483 38.77 28.93 9.82
C THR A 483 38.82 30.46 9.78
N GLU A 484 39.86 30.97 9.13
CA GLU A 484 40.07 32.38 8.84
C GLU A 484 39.04 32.91 7.83
N GLY A 485 38.38 34.02 8.19
CA GLY A 485 37.42 34.76 7.37
C GLY A 485 35.95 34.57 7.76
N GLU A 486 35.28 35.67 8.16
CA GLU A 486 33.84 35.70 8.50
C GLU A 486 32.95 35.18 7.35
N GLY A 487 33.34 35.43 6.09
CA GLY A 487 32.64 34.91 4.91
C GLY A 487 32.65 33.38 4.82
N ASN A 488 33.79 32.74 5.08
CA ASN A 488 33.93 31.27 5.04
C ASN A 488 33.15 30.60 6.18
N LYS A 489 33.06 31.26 7.35
CA LYS A 489 32.23 30.80 8.46
C LYS A 489 30.74 30.86 8.10
N MET A 490 30.30 31.94 7.46
CA MET A 490 28.91 32.08 7.01
C MET A 490 28.53 31.09 5.92
N GLU A 491 29.40 30.80 4.96
CA GLU A 491 29.12 29.78 3.94
C GLU A 491 28.96 28.39 4.57
N LYS A 492 29.75 28.05 5.58
CA LYS A 492 29.58 26.80 6.33
C LYS A 492 28.27 26.79 7.12
N ILE A 493 27.94 27.88 7.81
CA ILE A 493 26.68 28.02 8.55
C ILE A 493 25.49 27.90 7.59
N PHE A 494 25.51 28.57 6.44
CA PHE A 494 24.48 28.45 5.42
C PHE A 494 24.38 27.04 4.82
N ASN A 495 25.51 26.36 4.62
CA ASN A 495 25.49 24.95 4.22
C ASN A 495 24.89 24.03 5.29
N TYR A 496 25.09 24.33 6.58
CA TYR A 496 24.48 23.57 7.68
C TYR A 496 22.99 23.88 7.88
N ILE A 497 22.55 25.12 7.63
CA ILE A 497 21.15 25.56 7.69
C ILE A 497 20.41 25.21 6.36
N GLY A 498 21.13 24.85 5.31
CA GLY A 498 20.57 24.50 4.01
C GLY A 498 20.03 25.70 3.23
N VAL A 499 20.61 26.90 3.41
CA VAL A 499 20.31 28.11 2.64
C VAL A 499 21.30 28.18 1.48
N HIS A 500 20.83 27.94 0.25
CA HIS A 500 21.73 27.88 -0.91
C HIS A 500 21.40 28.93 -1.99
N THR A 501 20.19 29.49 -1.96
CA THR A 501 19.75 30.50 -2.94
C THR A 501 19.46 31.84 -2.28
N GLN A 502 19.53 32.92 -3.07
CA GLN A 502 19.14 34.26 -2.62
C GLN A 502 17.67 34.31 -2.16
N GLU A 503 16.81 33.52 -2.82
CA GLU A 503 15.39 33.35 -2.46
C GLU A 503 15.22 32.68 -1.08
N ASP A 504 16.05 31.67 -0.78
CA ASP A 504 16.06 31.00 0.54
C ASP A 504 16.45 31.99 1.65
N LEU A 505 17.37 32.90 1.36
CA LEU A 505 17.85 33.91 2.30
C LEU A 505 16.80 35.01 2.52
N GLU A 506 16.07 35.39 1.47
CA GLU A 506 14.92 36.29 1.56
C GLU A 506 13.76 35.66 2.36
N LEU A 507 13.50 34.36 2.20
CA LEU A 507 12.50 33.62 2.98
C LEU A 507 12.90 33.54 4.46
N LEU A 508 14.15 33.20 4.75
CA LEU A 508 14.68 33.16 6.11
C LEU A 508 14.60 34.54 6.76
N THR A 509 15.01 35.58 6.05
CA THR A 509 14.95 36.97 6.56
C THR A 509 13.50 37.39 6.78
N ARG A 510 12.59 37.04 5.87
CA ARG A 510 11.15 37.29 6.06
C ARG A 510 10.66 36.66 7.37
N LEU A 511 11.06 35.41 7.66
CA LEU A 511 10.65 34.72 8.89
C LEU A 511 11.16 35.40 10.17
N PHE A 512 12.35 36.01 10.15
CA PHE A 512 12.87 36.81 11.27
C PHE A 512 12.06 38.09 11.55
N TYR A 513 11.41 38.65 10.52
CA TYR A 513 10.63 39.89 10.63
C TYR A 513 9.10 39.68 10.60
N ILE A 514 8.60 38.43 10.65
CA ILE A 514 7.15 38.18 10.72
C ILE A 514 6.57 38.62 12.08
N ASP A 515 7.34 38.50 13.16
CA ASP A 515 6.85 38.75 14.52
C ASP A 515 7.08 40.21 15.01
N ASN A 516 7.93 40.99 14.32
CA ASN A 516 8.17 42.42 14.63
C ASN A 516 7.19 43.37 13.89
N GLN A 517 5.89 43.08 13.96
CA GLN A 517 4.84 44.01 13.50
C GLN A 517 4.23 44.82 14.65
N GLN A 518 5.04 45.20 15.63
CA GLN A 518 4.72 46.34 16.48
C GLN A 518 5.72 47.46 16.18
N GLU A 519 5.12 48.62 16.04
CA GLU A 519 5.62 49.89 15.52
C GLU A 519 7.07 50.21 15.84
N ASN A 520 7.73 50.79 14.82
CA ASN A 520 8.82 51.77 14.91
C ASN A 520 9.59 51.75 16.23
N ASP A 521 10.75 51.09 16.26
CA ASP A 521 11.94 51.65 16.88
C ASP A 521 13.17 50.87 16.39
N GLU A 522 14.25 51.61 16.13
CA GLU A 522 15.60 51.13 15.86
C GLU A 522 16.21 50.53 17.15
N GLU A 523 15.51 49.60 17.79
CA GLU A 523 16.01 48.89 18.96
C GLU A 523 16.57 47.53 18.56
N ASP A 524 17.79 47.29 19.05
CA ASP A 524 18.54 46.05 18.92
C ASP A 524 17.64 44.83 19.08
N LEU A 525 17.71 43.91 18.11
CA LEU A 525 17.02 42.62 18.16
C LEU A 525 17.58 41.80 19.34
N ALA A 526 17.08 42.04 20.55
CA ALA A 526 17.41 41.25 21.72
C ALA A 526 16.68 39.91 21.61
N HIS A 527 17.34 38.88 21.06
CA HIS A 527 16.76 37.55 20.99
C HIS A 527 17.70 36.48 21.54
N ASN A 528 17.10 35.61 22.35
CA ASN A 528 17.72 34.44 22.95
C ASN A 528 18.01 33.36 21.89
N SER A 529 19.04 32.56 22.13
CA SER A 529 19.46 31.44 21.27
C SER A 529 18.32 30.47 20.88
N GLU A 530 17.30 30.33 21.73
CA GLU A 530 16.10 29.51 21.47
C GLU A 530 15.22 30.06 20.34
N TYR A 531 15.02 31.37 20.27
CA TYR A 531 14.16 31.99 19.25
C TYR A 531 14.75 31.89 17.85
N THR A 532 16.08 32.05 17.73
CA THR A 532 16.81 31.87 16.48
C THR A 532 16.68 30.43 15.97
N LEU A 533 16.72 29.44 16.85
CA LEU A 533 16.52 28.03 16.48
C LEU A 533 15.07 27.73 16.07
N ASP A 534 14.08 28.31 16.73
CA ASP A 534 12.66 28.17 16.37
C ASP A 534 12.36 28.77 14.99
N ILE A 535 12.95 29.91 14.65
CA ILE A 535 12.83 30.51 13.32
C ILE A 535 13.49 29.64 12.26
N ILE A 536 14.68 29.11 12.55
CA ILE A 536 15.36 28.16 11.64
C ILE A 536 14.50 26.90 11.45
N PHE A 537 13.86 26.39 12.50
CA PHE A 537 12.95 25.25 12.41
C PHE A 537 11.71 25.57 11.57
N LYS A 538 11.13 26.76 11.74
CA LYS A 538 10.01 27.27 10.92
C LYS A 538 10.41 27.41 9.45
N TYR A 539 11.63 27.84 9.17
CA TYR A 539 12.20 27.88 7.81
C TYR A 539 12.28 26.49 7.17
N TYR A 540 12.76 25.47 7.91
CA TYR A 540 12.77 24.10 7.40
C TYR A 540 11.37 23.60 7.04
N GLN A 541 10.36 23.86 7.88
CA GLN A 541 8.97 23.48 7.59
C GLN A 541 8.42 24.17 6.34
N GLU A 542 8.75 25.45 6.14
CA GLU A 542 8.29 26.21 4.99
C GLU A 542 8.98 25.76 3.69
N LYS A 543 10.26 25.41 3.77
CA LYS A 543 11.01 24.80 2.66
C LYS A 543 10.46 23.43 2.26
N GLU A 544 10.03 22.62 3.24
CA GLU A 544 9.33 21.36 2.95
C GLU A 544 7.99 21.58 2.23
N LYS A 545 7.22 22.59 2.65
CA LYS A 545 5.95 22.97 2.00
C LYS A 545 6.17 23.44 0.55
N GLU A 546 7.19 24.27 0.30
CA GLU A 546 7.53 24.67 -1.08
C GLU A 546 7.89 23.48 -1.97
N ASN A 547 8.69 22.55 -1.44
CA ASN A 547 9.06 21.34 -2.17
C ASN A 547 7.83 20.48 -2.49
N MET A 548 6.91 20.34 -1.54
CA MET A 548 5.62 19.66 -1.76
C MET A 548 4.76 20.37 -2.81
N TYR A 549 4.72 21.70 -2.80
CA TYR A 549 4.02 22.50 -3.80
C TYR A 549 4.62 22.32 -5.21
N LYS A 550 5.96 22.38 -5.34
CA LYS A 550 6.68 22.11 -6.60
C LYS A 550 6.39 20.70 -7.13
N ILE A 551 6.30 19.69 -6.26
CA ILE A 551 5.91 18.32 -6.63
C ILE A 551 4.45 18.27 -7.09
N SER A 552 3.54 18.93 -6.38
CA SER A 552 2.11 18.98 -6.73
C SER A 552 1.87 19.65 -8.09
N GLN A 553 2.53 20.78 -8.36
CA GLN A 553 2.46 21.43 -9.68
C GLN A 553 2.94 20.53 -10.82
N LYS A 554 4.06 19.79 -10.62
CA LYS A 554 4.55 18.84 -11.63
C LYS A 554 3.55 17.71 -11.88
N LYS A 555 2.89 17.20 -10.83
CA LYS A 555 1.79 16.21 -10.96
C LYS A 555 0.62 16.78 -11.74
N GLN A 556 0.22 18.01 -11.46
CA GLN A 556 -0.88 18.68 -12.15
C GLN A 556 -0.57 18.91 -13.64
N LYS A 557 0.64 19.35 -13.98
CA LYS A 557 1.09 19.49 -15.39
C LYS A 557 1.01 18.15 -16.14
N TYR A 558 1.37 17.03 -15.49
CA TYR A 558 1.24 15.69 -16.09
C TYR A 558 -0.23 15.29 -16.31
N LYS A 559 -1.09 15.52 -15.31
CA LYS A 559 -2.53 15.27 -15.42
C LYS A 559 -3.17 16.06 -16.57
N ASN A 560 -2.78 17.33 -16.73
CA ASN A 560 -3.26 18.17 -17.82
C ASN A 560 -2.84 17.63 -19.20
N ARG A 561 -1.59 17.16 -19.36
CA ARG A 561 -1.14 16.52 -20.61
C ARG A 561 -1.93 15.26 -20.95
N LEU A 562 -2.25 14.44 -19.95
CA LEU A 562 -3.08 13.24 -20.14
C LEU A 562 -4.52 13.60 -20.54
N ASN A 563 -5.10 14.64 -19.95
CA ASN A 563 -6.44 15.10 -20.33
C ASN A 563 -6.48 15.62 -21.77
N ILE A 564 -5.44 16.33 -22.23
CA ILE A 564 -5.34 16.80 -23.62
C ILE A 564 -5.29 15.61 -24.59
N SER A 565 -4.49 14.57 -24.30
CA SER A 565 -4.42 13.39 -25.18
C SER A 565 -5.73 12.61 -25.22
N LEU A 566 -6.43 12.48 -24.07
CA LEU A 566 -7.77 11.89 -24.03
C LEU A 566 -8.79 12.67 -24.85
N LYS A 567 -8.76 14.01 -24.76
CA LYS A 567 -9.65 14.88 -25.54
C LYS A 567 -9.46 14.69 -27.05
N LEU A 568 -8.22 14.61 -27.52
CA LEU A 568 -7.91 14.34 -28.93
C LEU A 568 -8.44 12.98 -29.40
N ILE A 569 -8.39 11.94 -28.54
CA ILE A 569 -8.92 10.61 -28.88
C ILE A 569 -10.46 10.65 -28.98
N ILE A 570 -11.13 11.35 -28.07
CA ILE A 570 -12.60 11.49 -28.09
C ILE A 570 -13.04 12.27 -29.32
N GLU A 571 -12.35 13.36 -29.65
CA GLU A 571 -12.66 14.19 -30.81
C GLU A 571 -12.46 13.42 -32.12
N ARG A 572 -11.39 12.62 -32.23
CA ARG A 572 -11.19 11.70 -33.36
C ARG A 572 -12.33 10.68 -33.50
N LYS A 573 -12.72 10.02 -32.40
CA LYS A 573 -13.85 9.06 -32.42
C LYS A 573 -15.16 9.71 -32.88
N LYS A 574 -15.37 10.98 -32.53
CA LYS A 574 -16.54 11.74 -32.98
C LYS A 574 -16.49 11.96 -34.50
N GLN A 575 -15.35 12.39 -35.03
CA GLN A 575 -15.15 12.57 -36.48
C GLN A 575 -15.34 11.26 -37.26
N GLU A 576 -14.82 10.14 -36.74
CA GLU A 576 -14.99 8.82 -37.37
C GLU A 576 -16.45 8.37 -37.36
N LYS A 577 -17.18 8.62 -36.26
CA LYS A 577 -18.62 8.33 -36.19
C LYS A 577 -19.42 9.17 -37.17
N GLU A 578 -19.10 10.47 -37.29
CA GLU A 578 -19.70 11.36 -38.28
C GLU A 578 -19.40 10.89 -39.71
N TYR A 579 -18.16 10.47 -40.00
CA TYR A 579 -17.79 9.90 -41.29
C TYR A 579 -18.64 8.68 -41.65
N TRP A 580 -18.74 7.67 -40.77
CA TRP A 580 -19.56 6.48 -41.05
C TRP A 580 -21.06 6.77 -41.13
N ASN A 581 -21.56 7.71 -40.32
CA ASN A 581 -22.95 8.17 -40.43
C ASN A 581 -23.22 8.86 -41.77
N ASN A 582 -22.28 9.69 -42.25
CA ASN A 582 -22.39 10.33 -43.56
C ASN A 582 -22.39 9.28 -44.67
N LEU A 583 -21.52 8.27 -44.59
CA LEU A 583 -21.46 7.18 -45.57
C LEU A 583 -22.73 6.32 -45.62
N THR A 584 -23.37 6.07 -44.49
CA THR A 584 -24.61 5.29 -44.45
C THR A 584 -25.81 6.08 -44.98
N ASN A 585 -25.81 7.39 -44.79
CA ASN A 585 -26.85 8.30 -45.30
C ASN A 585 -26.69 8.64 -46.79
N ILE A 586 -25.66 8.13 -47.46
CA ILE A 586 -25.45 8.30 -48.91
C ILE A 586 -26.65 7.81 -49.73
N THR A 587 -27.27 6.71 -49.29
CA THR A 587 -28.51 6.17 -49.89
C THR A 587 -29.67 6.38 -48.93
N PRO A 588 -30.55 7.36 -49.20
CA PRO A 588 -31.75 7.55 -48.41
C PRO A 588 -32.58 6.28 -48.34
N HIS A 589 -33.27 6.02 -47.23
CA HIS A 589 -34.09 4.83 -47.07
C HIS A 589 -35.13 4.68 -48.19
N ASP A 590 -35.70 5.79 -48.64
CA ASP A 590 -36.67 5.86 -49.75
C ASP A 590 -36.11 5.27 -51.05
N THR A 591 -34.82 5.47 -51.34
CA THR A 591 -34.17 4.91 -52.54
C THR A 591 -34.02 3.40 -52.44
N ILE A 592 -33.73 2.88 -51.25
CA ILE A 592 -33.62 1.43 -51.00
C ILE A 592 -35.01 0.78 -51.13
N GLU A 593 -36.04 1.42 -50.60
CA GLU A 593 -37.42 0.94 -50.71
C GLU A 593 -37.88 0.94 -52.18
N LEU A 594 -37.56 2.00 -52.92
CA LEU A 594 -37.80 2.09 -54.36
C LEU A 594 -37.11 0.93 -55.12
N TRP A 595 -35.86 0.58 -54.79
CA TRP A 595 -35.19 -0.57 -55.41
C TRP A 595 -35.83 -1.90 -55.08
N LYS A 596 -36.30 -2.10 -53.84
CA LYS A 596 -37.01 -3.34 -53.45
C LYS A 596 -38.32 -3.48 -54.20
N ILE A 597 -39.10 -2.42 -54.27
CA ILE A 597 -40.36 -2.37 -55.03
C ILE A 597 -40.06 -2.64 -56.51
N PHE A 598 -39.04 -1.98 -57.05
CA PHE A 598 -38.62 -2.16 -58.43
C PHE A 598 -38.19 -3.59 -58.75
N LEU A 599 -37.44 -4.24 -57.86
CA LEU A 599 -37.04 -5.64 -58.03
C LEU A 599 -38.26 -6.57 -58.17
N ILE A 600 -39.28 -6.38 -57.34
CA ILE A 600 -40.53 -7.14 -57.41
C ILE A 600 -41.25 -6.91 -58.74
N TYR A 601 -41.27 -5.67 -59.24
CA TYR A 601 -41.87 -5.35 -60.53
C TYR A 601 -41.11 -5.95 -61.72
N ILE A 602 -39.76 -5.92 -61.69
CA ILE A 602 -38.94 -6.60 -62.71
C ILE A 602 -39.23 -8.09 -62.72
N GLU A 603 -39.26 -8.75 -61.57
CA GLU A 603 -39.49 -10.20 -61.50
C GLU A 603 -40.84 -10.57 -62.12
N LYS A 604 -41.90 -9.83 -61.77
CA LYS A 604 -43.22 -10.01 -62.38
C LYS A 604 -43.21 -9.76 -63.88
N TYR A 605 -42.55 -8.70 -64.33
CA TYR A 605 -42.45 -8.37 -65.75
C TYR A 605 -41.66 -9.41 -66.54
N TYR A 606 -40.57 -9.95 -65.96
CA TYR A 606 -39.79 -11.03 -66.53
C TYR A 606 -40.62 -12.31 -66.71
N HIS A 607 -41.43 -12.67 -65.71
CA HIS A 607 -42.36 -13.80 -65.82
C HIS A 607 -43.37 -13.60 -66.96
N LEU A 608 -43.97 -12.40 -67.05
CA LEU A 608 -44.89 -12.05 -68.15
C LEU A 608 -44.21 -12.14 -69.52
N LEU A 609 -42.96 -11.66 -69.65
CA LEU A 609 -42.20 -11.76 -70.90
C LEU A 609 -41.92 -13.21 -71.27
N LYS A 610 -41.63 -14.07 -70.29
CA LYS A 610 -41.41 -15.50 -70.52
C LYS A 610 -42.69 -16.19 -71.00
N GLU A 611 -43.83 -15.87 -70.38
CA GLU A 611 -45.14 -16.36 -70.82
C GLU A 611 -45.44 -15.89 -72.25
N ARG A 612 -45.25 -14.61 -72.55
CA ARG A 612 -45.43 -14.06 -73.90
C ARG A 612 -44.52 -14.76 -74.92
N ALA A 613 -43.26 -15.04 -74.57
CA ALA A 613 -42.35 -15.77 -75.44
C ALA A 613 -42.86 -17.19 -75.74
N THR A 614 -43.38 -17.90 -74.73
CA THR A 614 -43.99 -19.23 -74.95
C THR A 614 -45.23 -19.17 -75.83
N ILE A 615 -46.10 -18.18 -75.64
CA ILE A 615 -47.30 -17.98 -76.47
C ILE A 615 -46.90 -17.70 -77.93
N ILE A 616 -45.95 -16.79 -78.15
CA ILE A 616 -45.47 -16.46 -79.49
C ILE A 616 -44.87 -17.70 -80.16
N GLN A 617 -44.09 -18.50 -79.44
CA GLN A 617 -43.50 -19.72 -79.97
C GLN A 617 -44.55 -20.77 -80.33
N ASN A 618 -45.62 -20.88 -79.52
CA ASN A 618 -46.77 -21.72 -79.82
C ASN A 618 -47.50 -21.23 -81.08
N ILE A 619 -47.77 -19.92 -81.21
CA ILE A 619 -48.40 -19.32 -82.40
C ILE A 619 -47.58 -19.63 -83.65
N PHE A 620 -46.24 -19.45 -83.62
CA PHE A 620 -45.39 -19.79 -84.77
C PHE A 620 -45.43 -21.29 -85.11
N SER A 621 -45.55 -22.16 -84.11
CA SER A 621 -45.68 -23.60 -84.35
C SER A 621 -47.02 -23.96 -85.00
N GLU A 622 -48.12 -23.32 -84.57
CA GLU A 622 -49.45 -23.49 -85.13
C GLU A 622 -49.55 -22.91 -86.55
N GLU A 623 -48.97 -21.73 -86.80
CA GLU A 623 -48.92 -21.13 -88.14
C GLU A 623 -48.18 -22.04 -89.13
N LYS A 624 -47.08 -22.66 -88.69
CA LYS A 624 -46.34 -23.65 -89.48
C LYS A 624 -47.20 -24.88 -89.78
N LEU A 625 -47.97 -25.36 -88.80
CA LEU A 625 -48.90 -26.47 -88.98
C LEU A 625 -50.03 -26.11 -89.95
N MET A 626 -50.60 -24.90 -89.84
CA MET A 626 -51.60 -24.38 -90.76
C MET A 626 -51.07 -24.30 -92.19
N LYS A 627 -49.86 -23.78 -92.42
CA LYS A 627 -49.25 -23.74 -93.76
C LYS A 627 -49.06 -25.15 -94.35
N VAL A 628 -48.66 -26.12 -93.54
CA VAL A 628 -48.56 -27.54 -93.98
C VAL A 628 -49.93 -28.10 -94.34
N ASN A 629 -50.96 -27.84 -93.53
CA ASN A 629 -52.32 -28.31 -93.79
C ASN A 629 -52.94 -27.64 -95.02
N LEU A 630 -52.73 -26.34 -95.22
CA LEU A 630 -53.16 -25.61 -96.41
C LEU A 630 -52.50 -26.17 -97.68
N ASN A 631 -51.20 -26.48 -97.62
CA ASN A 631 -50.50 -27.15 -98.71
C ASN A 631 -51.07 -28.55 -99.00
N LYS A 632 -51.46 -29.31 -97.97
CA LYS A 632 -52.14 -30.61 -98.16
C LYS A 632 -53.50 -30.44 -98.81
N ILE A 633 -54.31 -29.47 -98.37
CA ILE A 633 -55.63 -29.18 -98.95
C ILE A 633 -55.49 -28.75 -100.41
N ASN A 634 -54.54 -27.88 -100.73
CA ASN A 634 -54.28 -27.46 -102.12
C ASN A 634 -53.89 -28.65 -103.01
N ARG A 635 -53.06 -29.58 -102.53
CA ARG A 635 -52.75 -30.84 -103.25
C ARG A 635 -53.99 -31.71 -103.46
N MET A 636 -54.87 -31.82 -102.46
CA MET A 636 -56.12 -32.56 -102.60
C MET A 636 -57.06 -31.90 -103.64
N ASN A 637 -57.18 -30.57 -103.63
CA ASN A 637 -57.96 -29.82 -104.61
C ASN A 637 -57.40 -29.97 -106.04
N GLU A 638 -56.07 -29.94 -106.20
CA GLU A 638 -55.42 -30.23 -107.49
C GLU A 638 -55.63 -31.67 -107.97
N SER A 639 -55.74 -32.64 -107.04
CA SER A 639 -56.06 -34.02 -107.41
C SER A 639 -57.53 -34.19 -107.80
N LEU A 640 -58.44 -33.43 -107.17
CA LEU A 640 -59.86 -33.43 -107.48
C LEU A 640 -60.19 -32.70 -108.78
N SER A 641 -59.41 -31.68 -109.17
CA SER A 641 -59.59 -30.97 -110.46
C SER A 641 -59.01 -31.73 -111.67
N LYS A 642 -58.21 -32.78 -111.42
CA LYS A 642 -57.67 -33.69 -112.46
C LYS A 642 -58.54 -34.93 -112.68
N LEU A 643 -59.53 -35.15 -111.82
CA LEU A 643 -60.64 -36.09 -111.97
C LEU A 643 -61.78 -35.40 -112.72
#